data_AF-N1QLR2-F1
#
_entry.id   AF-N1QLR2-F1
#
_cell.length_a   1.000
_cell.length_b   1.000
_cell.length_c   1.000
_cell.angle_alpha   90.00
_cell.angle_beta   90.00
_cell.angle_gamma   90.00
#
_symmetry.space_group_name_H-M   'P 1'
#
loop_
_entity.id
_entity.type
_entity.pdbx_description
1 polymer ?
#
loop_
_entity_poly.entity_id
_entity_poly.type
_entity_poly.pdbx_seq_one_letter_code
_entity_poly.pdbx_strand_id
1 'polypeptide(L)'
;MDMTTRRRTSVVEQIEARDLATLVSEAYDRLRGRVVRTATTRLQWLGGNDESGRSGEVYAKLEGHQHTGSFKYRGALNAVILSKAEVVVTASAGNHALALCAAAKAENKKSHIIVPVGVSEIKAKRILDEADLVSFNGNDLYEATSAAQHRVADRGDHEEYISPYAAVNVAAGAGTMMIEAMEDAGEFDYVVVPLGGGGLASGVAAWCSVHSPKTRVIAVQPAVFSRKWNDKDRGTLKFSQCLSQKTAPSQCDGLGVQLLDTTPLADIIDHHLAQVVLVSEDEVTLAIAEALRFQSLALEGSAAAAIAAYHQVSDNLSGKVLLLLTGANVSPSVIARALVQDVDNDGLRRRMGLRNIFNPAERYNAPEMSSGNCEDKALALSDSALVIDDADWPEAAVCPSTLVETLVQRLIDGLETYRTLDDHRRELSRELHLRNDLWCQSAADALFSHVKALAGELQADLSTPGLPYWVAEERYRVLLQLYSTCRCLFDRASPSYDQAMTEWFADAASQNSAMVNYDRYGALALRDAELMLLNTLRPSETHETNLALLLTSSGMAAFQIILHYIVRRLRSSDTVLLPPYIYFEASEQIVSLSNTGAFMVCSTDSYDAADLIAAAEQCNAKVVCIDPVANVAGLPTTNVREFARIVSSTAGWESRIVVIDGTMVSGGLPVFDWFVGPHKPLVLYSESASKYAQLGLDIQMGGLVVFPTSIEAEMRKIRRDVGAVMYARGISLLPSLSFDLYQSRVLELSRNAETLCALLTAQIKATTATVAYPAQWKAHGWRHGGAVVTIDFVEKGLNNREGLDACIGLLLSHAQASSLPITKGVSFGFSTARVSASSSMAEGSDPFLRVSVGVERPHVSILASVISRAVNEYARTFSQST
;
A
#
# COMPACT_ATOMS: atom_id res chain seq x y z
N MET A 1 -7.27 -3.93 57.78
CA MET A 1 -6.22 -4.98 57.77
C MET A 1 -5.19 -4.54 56.77
N ASP A 2 -4.01 -4.22 57.30
CA ASP A 2 -2.86 -3.64 56.61
C ASP A 2 -2.17 -4.74 55.77
N MET A 3 -2.07 -4.56 54.44
CA MET A 3 -1.20 -5.36 53.57
C MET A 3 -0.07 -4.47 53.07
N THR A 4 0.85 -4.16 53.98
CA THR A 4 2.18 -3.67 53.65
C THR A 4 2.97 -4.79 52.97
N THR A 5 3.07 -4.73 51.64
CA THR A 5 3.85 -5.64 50.82
C THR A 5 5.33 -5.51 51.17
N ARG A 6 5.89 -6.50 51.87
CA ARG A 6 7.34 -6.68 52.03
C ARG A 6 7.97 -6.83 50.63
N ARG A 7 8.58 -5.77 50.09
CA ARG A 7 9.61 -5.90 49.04
C ARG A 7 10.80 -6.63 49.67
N ARG A 8 10.91 -7.93 49.43
CA ARG A 8 12.18 -8.66 49.59
C ARG A 8 13.13 -8.14 48.52
N THR A 9 14.07 -7.27 48.89
CA THR A 9 15.27 -7.01 48.09
C THR A 9 16.15 -8.26 48.16
N SER A 10 15.94 -9.23 47.27
CA SER A 10 16.94 -10.27 47.02
C SER A 10 18.15 -9.60 46.35
N VAL A 11 19.29 -9.58 47.02
CA VAL A 11 20.56 -9.18 46.42
C VAL A 11 20.88 -10.20 45.33
N VAL A 12 20.80 -9.81 44.06
CA VAL A 12 21.18 -10.66 42.93
C VAL A 12 22.70 -10.79 42.94
N GLU A 13 23.20 -12.00 43.21
CA GLU A 13 24.63 -12.32 43.19
C GLU A 13 25.21 -12.03 41.79
N GLN A 14 26.25 -11.21 41.73
CA GLN A 14 26.93 -10.84 40.50
C GLN A 14 27.98 -11.88 40.15
N ILE A 15 28.09 -12.24 38.86
CA ILE A 15 29.14 -13.14 38.39
C ILE A 15 30.38 -12.36 37.96
N GLU A 16 31.55 -12.82 38.39
CA GLU A 16 32.84 -12.27 37.96
C GLU A 16 33.13 -12.63 36.50
N ALA A 17 33.83 -11.74 35.78
CA ALA A 17 34.16 -11.95 34.37
C ALA A 17 34.96 -13.23 34.12
N ARG A 18 35.86 -13.59 35.06
CA ARG A 18 36.68 -14.81 34.98
C ARG A 18 35.84 -16.09 35.06
N ASP A 19 34.82 -16.08 35.91
CA ASP A 19 33.94 -17.23 36.09
C ASP A 19 33.03 -17.39 34.88
N LEU A 20 32.47 -16.28 34.35
CA LEU A 20 31.69 -16.33 33.11
C LEU A 20 32.55 -16.78 31.92
N ALA A 21 33.80 -16.34 31.80
CA ALA A 21 34.71 -16.82 30.75
C ALA A 21 34.98 -18.33 30.85
N THR A 22 35.13 -18.86 32.05
CA THR A 22 35.26 -20.31 32.28
C THR A 22 34.01 -21.04 31.82
N LEU A 23 32.83 -20.54 32.18
CA LEU A 23 31.55 -21.10 31.73
C LEU A 23 31.35 -21.01 30.21
N VAL A 24 31.92 -19.99 29.54
CA VAL A 24 31.93 -19.90 28.07
C VAL A 24 32.76 -21.03 27.46
N SER A 25 33.94 -21.38 28.02
CA SER A 25 34.72 -22.55 27.58
C SER A 25 33.92 -23.84 27.73
N GLU A 26 33.33 -24.06 28.91
CA GLU A 26 32.54 -25.27 29.19
C GLU A 26 31.29 -25.35 28.31
N ALA A 27 30.66 -24.20 28.02
CA ALA A 27 29.55 -24.13 27.07
C ALA A 27 30.01 -24.48 25.66
N TYR A 28 31.18 -24.03 25.23
CA TYR A 28 31.72 -24.35 23.90
C TYR A 28 31.92 -25.85 23.73
N ASP A 29 32.52 -26.52 24.71
CA ASP A 29 32.70 -27.97 24.69
C ASP A 29 31.35 -28.72 24.66
N ARG A 30 30.36 -28.26 25.43
CA ARG A 30 29.01 -28.86 25.45
C ARG A 30 28.22 -28.64 24.16
N LEU A 31 28.38 -27.49 23.52
CA LEU A 31 27.64 -27.11 22.32
C LEU A 31 28.32 -27.60 21.03
N ARG A 32 29.59 -28.03 21.10
CA ARG A 32 30.36 -28.51 19.94
C ARG A 32 29.64 -29.66 19.24
N GLY A 33 29.37 -29.48 17.94
CA GLY A 33 28.62 -30.45 17.13
C GLY A 33 27.10 -30.44 17.33
N ARG A 34 26.58 -29.59 18.23
CA ARG A 34 25.15 -29.43 18.52
C ARG A 34 24.58 -28.09 18.04
N VAL A 35 25.45 -27.12 17.77
CA VAL A 35 25.12 -25.85 17.10
C VAL A 35 25.85 -25.76 15.77
N VAL A 36 25.32 -24.97 14.84
CA VAL A 36 26.03 -24.64 13.61
C VAL A 36 27.25 -23.80 13.98
N ARG A 37 28.46 -24.25 13.63
CA ARG A 37 29.66 -23.40 13.63
C ARG A 37 29.53 -22.42 12.47
N THR A 38 29.02 -21.23 12.76
CA THR A 38 28.74 -20.21 11.75
C THR A 38 30.05 -19.63 11.19
N ALA A 39 30.05 -19.17 9.93
CA ALA A 39 31.26 -18.65 9.32
C ALA A 39 31.68 -17.31 9.94
N THR A 40 32.99 -17.12 10.10
CA THR A 40 33.62 -15.83 10.34
C THR A 40 34.23 -15.34 9.02
N THR A 41 33.61 -14.35 8.39
CA THR A 41 33.97 -13.93 7.03
C THR A 41 34.59 -12.54 7.03
N ARG A 42 35.63 -12.32 6.21
CA ARG A 42 36.17 -10.98 5.97
C ARG A 42 35.20 -10.21 5.07
N LEU A 43 34.74 -9.05 5.52
CA LEU A 43 33.87 -8.17 4.73
C LEU A 43 34.74 -7.26 3.87
N GLN A 44 35.06 -7.67 2.64
CA GLN A 44 35.98 -6.94 1.76
C GLN A 44 35.48 -5.55 1.34
N TRP A 45 34.17 -5.32 1.42
CA TRP A 45 33.54 -4.04 1.14
C TRP A 45 33.59 -3.07 2.33
N LEU A 46 34.05 -3.53 3.51
CA LEU A 46 34.32 -2.72 4.69
C LEU A 46 35.82 -2.70 5.00
N GLY A 47 36.34 -1.51 5.32
CA GLY A 47 37.78 -1.30 5.50
C GLY A 47 38.48 -1.15 4.16
N GLY A 48 38.98 0.06 3.87
CA GLY A 48 39.72 0.38 2.64
C GLY A 48 41.09 0.98 2.97
N ASN A 49 42.09 0.75 2.11
CA ASN A 49 43.39 1.41 2.19
C ASN A 49 43.21 2.89 1.86
N ASP A 50 43.28 3.78 2.85
CA ASP A 50 43.44 5.19 2.58
C ASP A 50 44.92 5.52 2.31
N GLU A 51 45.16 6.67 1.65
CA GLU A 51 46.51 7.18 1.37
C GLU A 51 47.30 7.53 2.66
N SER A 52 46.67 7.44 3.84
CA SER A 52 47.29 7.65 5.15
C SER A 52 47.81 6.36 5.82
N GLY A 53 47.59 5.20 5.20
CA GLY A 53 48.10 3.90 5.65
C GLY A 53 47.40 3.36 6.90
N ARG A 54 46.21 3.87 7.25
CA ARG A 54 45.45 3.43 8.42
C ARG A 54 44.19 2.69 7.98
N SER A 55 44.28 1.38 7.78
CA SER A 55 43.10 0.55 7.52
C SER A 55 43.15 -0.77 8.27
N GLY A 56 42.09 -1.03 9.04
CA GLY A 56 41.87 -2.27 9.77
C GLY A 56 41.09 -3.30 8.96
N GLU A 57 41.38 -4.58 9.14
CA GLU A 57 40.60 -5.66 8.51
C GLU A 57 39.25 -5.85 9.22
N VAL A 58 38.16 -5.83 8.47
CA VAL A 58 36.80 -6.02 9.03
C VAL A 58 36.29 -7.43 8.75
N TYR A 59 35.85 -8.10 9.81
CA TYR A 59 35.26 -9.43 9.77
C TYR A 59 33.84 -9.40 10.33
N ALA A 60 33.03 -10.38 9.94
CA ALA A 60 31.69 -10.59 10.47
C ALA A 60 31.49 -12.04 10.92
N LYS A 61 30.89 -12.22 12.09
CA LYS A 61 30.39 -13.52 12.57
C LYS A 61 28.92 -13.67 12.17
N LEU A 62 28.63 -14.63 11.29
CA LEU A 62 27.33 -14.76 10.60
C LEU A 62 26.31 -15.60 11.38
N GLU A 63 25.86 -15.12 12.53
CA GLU A 63 24.93 -15.85 13.40
C GLU A 63 23.50 -15.97 12.84
N GLY A 64 23.18 -15.24 11.77
CA GLY A 64 21.96 -15.45 10.98
C GLY A 64 21.85 -16.85 10.35
N HIS A 65 22.97 -17.57 10.17
CA HIS A 65 22.99 -18.93 9.64
C HIS A 65 22.82 -20.03 10.71
N GLN A 66 22.59 -19.65 11.96
CA GLN A 66 22.32 -20.62 13.03
C GLN A 66 20.96 -21.30 12.82
N HIS A 67 20.75 -22.47 13.45
CA HIS A 67 19.56 -23.31 13.29
C HIS A 67 18.22 -22.56 13.32
N THR A 68 18.06 -21.58 14.22
CA THR A 68 16.82 -20.78 14.34
C THR A 68 16.91 -19.38 13.71
N GLY A 69 17.92 -19.14 12.88
CA GLY A 69 18.15 -17.86 12.19
C GLY A 69 18.79 -16.78 13.05
N SER A 70 19.30 -17.11 14.24
CA SER A 70 20.01 -16.15 15.11
C SER A 70 20.89 -16.85 16.16
N PHE A 71 21.78 -16.07 16.80
CA PHE A 71 22.67 -16.54 17.86
C PHE A 71 21.97 -17.11 19.10
N LYS A 72 20.69 -16.78 19.31
CA LYS A 72 19.94 -17.14 20.53
C LYS A 72 19.90 -18.63 20.79
N TYR A 73 20.00 -19.46 19.74
CA TYR A 73 20.04 -20.91 19.87
C TYR A 73 21.18 -21.41 20.76
N ARG A 74 22.36 -20.77 20.69
CA ARG A 74 23.53 -21.15 21.50
C ARG A 74 23.24 -21.01 22.99
N GLY A 75 22.74 -19.84 23.39
CA GLY A 75 22.41 -19.54 24.78
C GLY A 75 21.24 -20.38 25.30
N ALA A 76 20.19 -20.53 24.50
CA ALA A 76 19.02 -21.34 24.85
C ALA A 76 19.41 -22.81 25.04
N LEU A 77 20.09 -23.42 24.07
CA LEU A 77 20.52 -24.83 24.17
C LEU A 77 21.43 -25.06 25.38
N ASN A 78 22.38 -24.15 25.63
CA ASN A 78 23.28 -24.25 26.77
C ASN A 78 22.53 -24.28 28.11
N ALA A 79 21.52 -23.43 28.27
CA ALA A 79 20.70 -23.35 29.47
C ALA A 79 19.76 -24.57 29.59
N VAL A 80 19.14 -25.00 28.48
CA VAL A 80 18.21 -26.14 28.48
C VAL A 80 18.94 -27.46 28.81
N ILE A 81 20.19 -27.66 28.34
CA ILE A 81 21.02 -28.81 28.70
C ILE A 81 21.27 -28.88 30.22
N LEU A 82 21.54 -27.73 30.85
CA LEU A 82 21.87 -27.65 32.28
C LEU A 82 20.64 -27.65 33.19
N SER A 83 19.49 -27.27 32.64
CA SER A 83 18.22 -27.27 33.34
C SER A 83 17.86 -28.70 33.78
N LYS A 84 17.26 -28.85 34.96
CA LYS A 84 16.70 -30.12 35.43
C LYS A 84 15.18 -30.19 35.26
N ALA A 85 14.54 -29.07 34.91
CA ALA A 85 13.11 -28.98 34.71
C ALA A 85 12.67 -29.76 33.46
N GLU A 86 11.46 -30.31 33.51
CA GLU A 86 10.82 -30.97 32.36
C GLU A 86 10.21 -29.96 31.39
N VAL A 87 9.83 -28.78 31.91
CA VAL A 87 9.26 -27.68 31.13
C VAL A 87 10.14 -26.44 31.27
N VAL A 88 10.55 -25.87 30.15
CA VAL A 88 11.28 -24.60 30.11
C VAL A 88 10.35 -23.47 29.65
N VAL A 89 10.36 -22.38 30.40
CA VAL A 89 9.44 -21.25 30.24
C VAL A 89 10.22 -20.01 29.86
N THR A 90 9.73 -19.21 28.91
CA THR A 90 10.28 -17.86 28.66
C THR A 90 9.19 -16.89 28.25
N ALA A 91 9.43 -15.60 28.49
CA ALA A 91 8.66 -14.52 27.89
C ALA A 91 9.44 -13.93 26.70
N SER A 92 8.99 -14.17 25.48
CA SER A 92 9.61 -13.61 24.26
C SER A 92 8.67 -13.77 23.07
N ALA A 93 8.58 -12.73 22.23
CA ALA A 93 7.84 -12.76 20.98
C ALA A 93 8.78 -12.79 19.74
N GLY A 94 10.03 -13.22 19.89
CA GLY A 94 11.05 -13.14 18.84
C GLY A 94 12.09 -14.26 18.91
N ASN A 95 13.33 -13.94 18.53
CA ASN A 95 14.43 -14.91 18.32
C ASN A 95 14.69 -15.87 19.50
N HIS A 96 14.50 -15.43 20.74
CA HIS A 96 14.70 -16.30 21.90
C HIS A 96 13.58 -17.33 22.09
N ALA A 97 12.34 -17.00 21.75
CA ALA A 97 11.25 -17.98 21.80
C ALA A 97 11.53 -19.16 20.85
N LEU A 98 11.89 -18.86 19.61
CA LEU A 98 12.23 -19.87 18.60
C LEU A 98 13.44 -20.71 19.02
N ALA A 99 14.46 -20.06 19.57
CA ALA A 99 15.64 -20.73 20.11
C ALA A 99 15.31 -21.66 21.27
N LEU A 100 14.43 -21.25 22.19
CA LEU A 100 14.03 -22.07 23.33
C LEU A 100 13.19 -23.28 22.89
N CYS A 101 12.23 -23.10 21.98
CA CYS A 101 11.45 -24.22 21.43
C CYS A 101 12.35 -25.27 20.78
N ALA A 102 13.27 -24.83 19.90
CA ALA A 102 14.20 -25.73 19.23
C ALA A 102 15.15 -26.43 20.23
N ALA A 103 15.60 -25.73 21.27
CA ALA A 103 16.46 -26.30 22.31
C ALA A 103 15.71 -27.31 23.19
N ALA A 104 14.49 -26.99 23.61
CA ALA A 104 13.63 -27.89 24.39
C ALA A 104 13.38 -29.20 23.62
N LYS A 105 13.03 -29.08 22.34
CA LYS A 105 12.85 -30.23 21.44
C LYS A 105 14.13 -31.08 21.33
N ALA A 106 15.30 -30.46 21.23
CA ALA A 106 16.58 -31.17 21.14
C ALA A 106 16.94 -31.94 22.43
N GLU A 107 16.48 -31.47 23.60
CA GLU A 107 16.68 -32.13 24.90
C GLU A 107 15.47 -32.95 25.37
N ASN A 108 14.47 -33.18 24.52
CA ASN A 108 13.21 -33.86 24.87
C ASN A 108 12.48 -33.23 26.08
N LYS A 109 12.46 -31.91 26.16
CA LYS A 109 11.74 -31.10 27.15
C LYS A 109 10.59 -30.35 26.49
N LYS A 110 9.63 -29.90 27.30
CA LYS A 110 8.52 -29.07 26.82
C LYS A 110 8.86 -27.59 26.89
N SER A 111 8.38 -26.83 25.92
CA SER A 111 8.53 -25.39 25.81
C SER A 111 7.22 -24.66 26.09
N HIS A 112 7.25 -23.71 27.01
CA HIS A 112 6.12 -22.80 27.26
C HIS A 112 6.55 -21.36 27.00
N ILE A 113 5.97 -20.77 25.95
CA ILE A 113 6.27 -19.39 25.54
C ILE A 113 5.14 -18.46 25.96
N ILE A 114 5.49 -17.43 26.73
CA ILE A 114 4.58 -16.38 27.14
C ILE A 114 4.83 -15.14 26.28
N VAL A 115 3.77 -14.64 25.64
CA VAL A 115 3.81 -13.47 24.75
C VAL A 115 2.79 -12.43 25.21
N PRO A 116 3.03 -11.12 25.01
CA PRO A 116 2.02 -10.11 25.32
C PRO A 116 0.80 -10.22 24.39
N VAL A 117 -0.36 -9.74 24.84
CA VAL A 117 -1.61 -9.78 24.07
C VAL A 117 -1.50 -8.96 22.77
N GLY A 118 -0.75 -7.85 22.79
CA GLY A 118 -0.54 -6.97 21.63
C GLY A 118 0.53 -7.44 20.63
N VAL A 119 1.02 -8.68 20.73
CA VAL A 119 2.01 -9.22 19.78
C VAL A 119 1.44 -9.27 18.35
N SER A 120 2.21 -8.88 17.35
CA SER A 120 1.77 -8.97 15.94
C SER A 120 1.47 -10.41 15.55
N GLU A 121 0.39 -10.64 14.80
CA GLU A 121 -0.07 -11.96 14.37
C GLU A 121 1.04 -12.80 13.70
N ILE A 122 1.86 -12.18 12.83
CA ILE A 122 2.97 -12.86 12.13
C ILE A 122 3.99 -13.45 13.11
N LYS A 123 4.33 -12.73 14.18
CA LYS A 123 5.29 -13.18 15.21
C LYS A 123 4.67 -14.24 16.13
N ALA A 124 3.41 -14.07 16.49
CA ALA A 124 2.69 -15.03 17.32
C ALA A 124 2.54 -16.38 16.60
N LYS A 125 2.14 -16.36 15.33
CA LYS A 125 1.97 -17.55 14.51
C LYS A 125 3.24 -18.39 14.44
N ARG A 126 4.38 -17.76 14.18
CA ARG A 126 5.68 -18.44 14.11
C ARG A 126 6.05 -19.16 15.41
N ILE A 127 5.63 -18.64 16.56
CA ILE A 127 5.88 -19.27 17.87
C ILE A 127 4.86 -20.39 18.13
N LEU A 128 3.59 -20.17 17.78
CA LEU A 128 2.53 -21.18 17.90
C LEU A 128 2.83 -22.45 17.09
N ASP A 129 3.51 -22.31 15.96
CA ASP A 129 3.91 -23.44 15.12
C ASP A 129 5.04 -24.29 15.73
N GLU A 130 5.82 -23.74 16.67
CA GLU A 130 7.05 -24.36 17.21
C GLU A 130 6.98 -24.72 18.70
N ALA A 131 6.17 -24.01 19.49
CA ALA A 131 6.08 -24.18 20.94
C ALA A 131 5.07 -25.27 21.35
N ASP A 132 5.34 -25.99 22.44
CA ASP A 132 4.38 -26.95 23.01
C ASP A 132 3.18 -26.25 23.67
N LEU A 133 3.42 -25.07 24.24
CA LEU A 133 2.39 -24.22 24.83
C LEU A 133 2.72 -22.75 24.59
N VAL A 134 1.72 -21.98 24.14
CA VAL A 134 1.79 -20.52 24.08
C VAL A 134 0.73 -19.92 24.99
N SER A 135 1.08 -18.90 25.76
CA SER A 135 0.13 -18.15 26.57
C SER A 135 0.26 -16.66 26.32
N PHE A 136 -0.88 -16.01 26.11
CA PHE A 136 -0.96 -14.57 25.93
C PHE A 136 -1.20 -13.91 27.29
N ASN A 137 -0.23 -13.16 27.79
CA ASN A 137 -0.32 -12.52 29.10
C ASN A 137 0.48 -11.20 29.13
N GLY A 138 -0.12 -10.17 29.72
CA GLY A 138 0.44 -8.82 29.78
C GLY A 138 0.21 -7.99 28.51
N ASN A 139 0.21 -6.67 28.68
CA ASN A 139 0.08 -5.69 27.59
C ASN A 139 1.39 -5.48 26.84
N ASP A 140 2.52 -5.71 27.50
CA ASP A 140 3.86 -5.58 26.94
C ASP A 140 4.78 -6.73 27.40
N LEU A 141 6.01 -6.75 26.87
CA LEU A 141 6.98 -7.80 27.19
C LEU A 141 7.41 -7.77 28.67
N TYR A 142 7.33 -6.62 29.33
CA TYR A 142 7.66 -6.47 30.75
C TYR A 142 6.64 -7.20 31.62
N GLU A 143 5.34 -6.96 31.36
CA GLU A 143 4.24 -7.67 32.04
C GLU A 143 4.25 -9.17 31.74
N ALA A 144 4.51 -9.57 30.48
CA ALA A 144 4.65 -10.97 30.09
C ALA A 144 5.80 -11.67 30.83
N THR A 145 6.92 -10.97 31.03
CA THR A 145 8.09 -11.48 31.77
C THR A 145 7.77 -11.67 33.25
N SER A 146 7.13 -10.67 33.87
CA SER A 146 6.67 -10.76 35.25
C SER A 146 5.72 -11.94 35.45
N ALA A 147 4.76 -12.13 34.54
CA ALA A 147 3.84 -13.26 34.59
C ALA A 147 4.54 -14.62 34.46
N ALA A 148 5.54 -14.73 33.59
CA ALA A 148 6.33 -15.95 33.42
C ALA A 148 7.10 -16.32 34.69
N GLN A 149 7.74 -15.34 35.33
CA GLN A 149 8.48 -15.55 36.57
C GLN A 149 7.57 -15.96 37.74
N HIS A 150 6.44 -15.28 37.92
CA HIS A 150 5.47 -15.63 38.96
C HIS A 150 4.92 -17.05 38.78
N ARG A 151 4.57 -17.42 37.55
CA ARG A 151 4.08 -18.77 37.24
C ARG A 151 5.06 -19.86 37.64
N VAL A 152 6.34 -19.70 37.26
CA VAL A 152 7.37 -20.69 37.57
C VAL A 152 7.57 -20.80 39.08
N ALA A 153 7.53 -19.68 39.80
CA ALA A 153 7.60 -19.67 41.26
C ALA A 153 6.46 -20.49 41.92
N ASP A 154 5.25 -20.46 41.36
CA ASP A 154 4.09 -21.20 41.87
C ASP A 154 4.14 -22.71 41.59
N ARG A 155 4.87 -23.15 40.55
CA ARG A 155 4.88 -24.55 40.07
C ARG A 155 6.08 -25.38 40.53
N GLY A 156 7.04 -24.76 41.20
CA GLY A 156 8.22 -25.42 41.76
C GLY A 156 9.17 -25.98 40.70
N ASP A 157 10.03 -26.92 41.10
CA ASP A 157 11.18 -27.42 40.30
C ASP A 157 10.83 -28.12 38.97
N HIS A 158 9.55 -28.27 38.64
CA HIS A 158 9.08 -28.89 37.39
C HIS A 158 9.15 -27.94 36.18
N GLU A 159 9.01 -26.62 36.40
CA GLU A 159 9.15 -25.59 35.39
C GLU A 159 10.39 -24.72 35.70
N GLU A 160 11.16 -24.30 34.69
CA GLU A 160 12.27 -23.37 34.87
C GLU A 160 12.14 -22.17 33.92
N TYR A 161 12.24 -20.95 34.45
CA TYR A 161 12.24 -19.74 33.63
C TYR A 161 13.64 -19.48 33.08
N ILE A 162 13.80 -19.56 31.76
CA ILE A 162 15.06 -19.29 31.07
C ILE A 162 15.03 -17.88 30.46
N SER A 163 15.65 -16.93 31.17
CA SER A 163 15.71 -15.53 30.72
C SER A 163 16.39 -15.39 29.35
N PRO A 164 15.84 -14.57 28.43
CA PRO A 164 16.45 -14.29 27.13
C PRO A 164 17.79 -13.56 27.18
N TYR A 165 18.15 -12.96 28.33
CA TYR A 165 19.29 -12.06 28.43
C TYR A 165 19.95 -12.01 29.82
N ALA A 166 19.21 -12.20 30.91
CA ALA A 166 19.70 -12.06 32.29
C ALA A 166 19.93 -13.43 32.95
N ALA A 167 20.42 -14.41 32.18
CA ALA A 167 20.78 -15.74 32.67
C ALA A 167 22.24 -16.04 32.33
N VAL A 168 23.03 -16.40 33.35
CA VAL A 168 24.46 -16.71 33.24
C VAL A 168 24.71 -17.80 32.19
N ASN A 169 23.94 -18.89 32.23
CA ASN A 169 24.09 -19.98 31.26
C ASN A 169 23.72 -19.55 29.83
N VAL A 170 22.75 -18.64 29.66
CA VAL A 170 22.41 -18.11 28.33
C VAL A 170 23.54 -17.21 27.80
N ALA A 171 24.12 -16.37 28.67
CA ALA A 171 25.28 -15.53 28.33
C ALA A 171 26.52 -16.36 27.98
N ALA A 172 26.80 -17.42 28.76
CA ALA A 172 27.91 -18.34 28.52
C ALA A 172 27.77 -19.04 27.15
N GLY A 173 26.58 -19.56 26.83
CA GLY A 173 26.31 -20.16 25.53
C GLY A 173 26.44 -19.17 24.38
N ALA A 174 25.94 -17.94 24.52
CA ALA A 174 26.09 -16.89 23.51
C ALA A 174 27.57 -16.52 23.27
N GLY A 175 28.39 -16.45 24.33
CA GLY A 175 29.81 -16.09 24.24
C GLY A 175 30.66 -17.08 23.41
N THR A 176 30.21 -18.33 23.25
CA THR A 176 30.93 -19.36 22.48
C THR A 176 31.25 -18.96 21.04
N MET A 177 30.46 -18.07 20.44
CA MET A 177 30.73 -17.57 19.09
C MET A 177 32.07 -16.82 19.00
N MET A 178 32.55 -16.25 20.11
CA MET A 178 33.82 -15.53 20.15
C MET A 178 35.00 -16.49 20.05
N ILE A 179 34.90 -17.69 20.65
CA ILE A 179 35.90 -18.74 20.53
C ILE A 179 36.02 -19.15 19.06
N GLU A 180 34.89 -19.44 18.41
CA GLU A 180 34.88 -19.79 16.99
C GLU A 180 35.45 -18.67 16.12
N ALA A 181 35.10 -17.40 16.40
CA ALA A 181 35.60 -16.27 15.64
C ALA A 181 37.12 -16.10 15.76
N MET A 182 37.68 -16.29 16.95
CA MET A 182 39.13 -16.24 17.18
C MET A 182 39.85 -17.44 16.56
N GLU A 183 39.26 -18.64 16.60
CA GLU A 183 39.82 -19.81 15.90
C GLU A 183 39.82 -19.62 14.37
N ASP A 184 38.78 -19.00 13.82
CA ASP A 184 38.63 -18.82 12.37
C ASP A 184 39.54 -17.71 11.81
N ALA A 185 39.78 -16.64 12.57
CA ALA A 185 40.41 -15.41 12.05
C ALA A 185 41.50 -14.79 12.95
N GLY A 186 41.81 -15.37 14.11
CA GLY A 186 42.80 -14.86 15.07
C GLY A 186 42.27 -13.79 16.02
N GLU A 187 43.17 -13.15 16.79
CA GLU A 187 42.80 -12.08 17.73
C GLU A 187 42.27 -10.84 17.02
N PHE A 188 41.32 -10.15 17.66
CA PHE A 188 40.71 -8.91 17.18
C PHE A 188 41.07 -7.74 18.10
N ASP A 189 41.31 -6.56 17.54
CA ASP A 189 41.50 -5.34 18.31
C ASP A 189 40.17 -4.81 18.85
N TYR A 190 39.10 -4.97 18.07
CA TYR A 190 37.76 -4.51 18.42
C TYR A 190 36.68 -5.53 18.08
N VAL A 191 35.65 -5.61 18.92
CA VAL A 191 34.43 -6.38 18.65
C VAL A 191 33.22 -5.46 18.79
N VAL A 192 32.41 -5.34 17.73
CA VAL A 192 31.16 -4.58 17.74
C VAL A 192 29.99 -5.53 18.00
N VAL A 193 29.30 -5.33 19.12
CA VAL A 193 28.26 -6.23 19.62
C VAL A 193 26.92 -5.50 19.86
N PRO A 194 25.81 -5.97 19.26
CA PRO A 194 24.48 -5.45 19.59
C PRO A 194 24.11 -5.70 21.06
N LEU A 195 23.64 -4.66 21.74
CA LEU A 195 23.36 -4.69 23.17
C LEU A 195 21.86 -4.52 23.46
N GLY A 196 21.17 -5.63 23.69
CA GLY A 196 19.81 -5.64 24.27
C GLY A 196 19.87 -5.67 25.80
N GLY A 197 19.46 -6.78 26.40
CA GLY A 197 19.51 -7.00 27.86
C GLY A 197 20.88 -7.44 28.42
N GLY A 198 21.96 -7.36 27.66
CA GLY A 198 23.33 -7.60 28.15
C GLY A 198 23.94 -8.99 27.90
N GLY A 199 23.14 -10.06 27.86
CA GLY A 199 23.67 -11.45 27.81
C GLY A 199 24.77 -11.74 26.78
N LEU A 200 24.57 -11.34 25.52
CA LEU A 200 25.59 -11.51 24.46
C LEU A 200 26.86 -10.70 24.74
N ALA A 201 26.68 -9.40 25.00
CA ALA A 201 27.79 -8.48 25.24
C ALA A 201 28.61 -8.89 26.48
N SER A 202 27.95 -9.35 27.54
CA SER A 202 28.63 -9.85 28.74
C SER A 202 29.41 -11.14 28.48
N GLY A 203 28.83 -12.10 27.75
CA GLY A 203 29.55 -13.34 27.38
C GLY A 203 30.79 -13.07 26.54
N VAL A 204 30.68 -12.17 25.56
CA VAL A 204 31.79 -11.73 24.70
C VAL A 204 32.83 -10.95 25.50
N ALA A 205 32.41 -9.98 26.31
CA ALA A 205 33.31 -9.13 27.10
C ALA A 205 34.06 -9.93 28.18
N ALA A 206 33.38 -10.86 28.86
CA ALA A 206 34.00 -11.76 29.82
C ALA A 206 35.07 -12.63 29.16
N TRP A 207 34.73 -13.27 28.03
CA TRP A 207 35.68 -14.08 27.27
C TRP A 207 36.92 -13.27 26.86
N CYS A 208 36.69 -12.10 26.24
CA CYS A 208 37.78 -11.21 25.81
C CYS A 208 38.63 -10.75 27.00
N SER A 209 38.04 -10.41 28.15
CA SER A 209 38.78 -9.92 29.31
C SER A 209 39.84 -10.91 29.84
N VAL A 210 39.61 -12.22 29.65
CA VAL A 210 40.52 -13.28 30.10
C VAL A 210 41.45 -13.74 28.98
N HIS A 211 40.91 -13.98 27.79
CA HIS A 211 41.62 -14.66 26.71
C HIS A 211 42.20 -13.71 25.64
N SER A 212 41.70 -12.48 25.56
CA SER A 212 42.21 -11.44 24.66
C SER A 212 42.04 -10.06 25.29
N PRO A 213 42.76 -9.76 26.40
CA PRO A 213 42.50 -8.59 27.25
C PRO A 213 42.73 -7.24 26.56
N LYS A 214 43.38 -7.24 25.38
CA LYS A 214 43.55 -6.04 24.54
C LYS A 214 42.34 -5.74 23.65
N THR A 215 41.48 -6.73 23.39
CA THR A 215 40.29 -6.57 22.57
C THR A 215 39.29 -5.64 23.26
N ARG A 216 38.90 -4.57 22.58
CA ARG A 216 37.90 -3.62 23.08
C ARG A 216 36.51 -3.98 22.56
N VAL A 217 35.58 -4.22 23.49
CA VAL A 217 34.18 -4.56 23.15
C VAL A 217 33.34 -3.28 23.07
N ILE A 218 32.88 -2.96 21.86
CA ILE A 218 32.04 -1.81 21.54
C ILE A 218 30.59 -2.30 21.43
N ALA A 219 29.73 -1.82 22.31
CA ALA A 219 28.31 -2.11 22.25
C ALA A 219 27.58 -1.14 21.30
N VAL A 220 26.46 -1.59 20.72
CA VAL A 220 25.55 -0.73 19.94
C VAL A 220 24.11 -0.81 20.43
N GLN A 221 23.44 0.33 20.48
CA GLN A 221 22.00 0.46 20.71
C GLN A 221 21.35 1.47 19.73
N PRO A 222 20.04 1.33 19.46
CA PRO A 222 19.26 2.35 18.77
C PRO A 222 19.27 3.68 19.51
N ALA A 223 19.44 4.77 18.78
CA ALA A 223 19.45 6.13 19.32
C ALA A 223 18.15 6.48 20.06
N VAL A 224 17.02 5.90 19.62
CA VAL A 224 15.70 6.10 20.25
C VAL A 224 15.64 5.61 21.70
N PHE A 225 16.55 4.72 22.13
CA PHE A 225 16.62 4.28 23.54
C PHE A 225 17.33 5.29 24.44
N SER A 226 18.04 6.27 23.87
CA SER A 226 18.74 7.35 24.60
C SER A 226 19.73 6.87 25.67
N ARG A 227 20.35 5.71 25.47
CA ARG A 227 21.31 5.06 26.39
C ARG A 227 22.73 5.12 25.84
N LYS A 228 23.34 6.30 25.86
CA LYS A 228 24.75 6.49 25.48
C LYS A 228 25.66 6.28 26.68
N TRP A 229 26.83 5.69 26.46
CA TRP A 229 27.86 5.54 27.49
C TRP A 229 29.25 5.38 26.86
N ASN A 230 30.28 5.91 27.51
CA ASN A 230 31.67 5.72 27.10
C ASN A 230 32.62 5.68 28.32
N ASP A 231 33.90 5.39 28.06
CA ASP A 231 34.94 5.28 29.09
C ASP A 231 35.02 6.49 30.05
N LYS A 232 34.63 7.71 29.63
CA LYS A 232 34.63 8.91 30.51
C LYS A 232 33.50 8.89 31.54
N ASP A 233 32.44 8.14 31.30
CA ASP A 233 31.30 7.99 32.20
C ASP A 233 31.53 6.90 33.27
N ARG A 234 32.66 6.18 33.15
CA ARG A 234 33.04 5.06 34.03
C ARG A 234 33.26 5.56 35.46
N GLY A 235 32.58 4.93 36.42
CA GLY A 235 32.64 5.30 37.84
C GLY A 235 31.63 6.39 38.24
N THR A 236 31.06 7.15 37.30
CA THR A 236 30.00 8.14 37.56
C THR A 236 28.61 7.63 37.19
N LEU A 237 28.49 6.79 36.16
CA LEU A 237 27.25 6.17 35.71
C LEU A 237 27.46 4.67 35.51
N LYS A 238 26.63 3.85 36.17
CA LYS A 238 26.56 2.41 35.91
C LYS A 238 25.61 2.14 34.75
N PHE A 239 26.14 1.76 33.59
CA PHE A 239 25.33 1.54 32.39
C PHE A 239 24.34 0.39 32.57
N SER A 240 24.70 -0.63 33.34
CA SER A 240 23.84 -1.75 33.72
C SER A 240 22.50 -1.28 34.31
N GLN A 241 22.49 -0.16 35.04
CA GLN A 241 21.27 0.44 35.61
C GLN A 241 20.38 1.08 34.54
N CYS A 242 20.97 1.64 33.47
CA CYS A 242 20.22 2.23 32.36
C CYS A 242 19.38 1.18 31.60
N LEU A 243 19.69 -0.11 31.70
CA LEU A 243 18.92 -1.19 31.06
C LEU A 243 17.52 -1.40 31.67
N SER A 244 17.25 -0.83 32.85
CA SER A 244 15.92 -0.80 33.49
C SER A 244 14.99 0.30 32.96
N GLN A 245 15.52 1.24 32.17
CA GLN A 245 14.72 2.30 31.57
C GLN A 245 13.75 1.72 30.55
N LYS A 246 12.68 2.46 30.22
CA LYS A 246 11.80 2.08 29.11
C LYS A 246 12.53 2.20 27.77
N THR A 247 12.17 1.36 26.82
CA THR A 247 12.58 1.47 25.42
C THR A 247 11.40 1.96 24.57
N ALA A 248 11.68 2.41 23.36
CA ALA A 248 10.67 2.75 22.36
C ALA A 248 10.63 1.68 21.25
N PRO A 249 9.57 1.63 20.42
CA PRO A 249 9.58 0.84 19.20
C PRO A 249 10.76 1.22 18.28
N SER A 250 11.40 0.22 17.68
CA SER A 250 12.57 0.37 16.80
C SER A 250 12.60 -0.79 15.80
N GLN A 251 13.22 -0.60 14.63
CA GLN A 251 13.52 -1.71 13.71
C GLN A 251 14.54 -2.70 14.30
N CYS A 252 15.28 -2.29 15.34
CA CYS A 252 16.09 -3.16 16.18
C CYS A 252 15.29 -3.70 17.37
N ASP A 253 14.14 -4.29 17.10
CA ASP A 253 13.20 -4.78 18.11
C ASP A 253 13.83 -5.77 19.12
N GLY A 254 14.76 -6.62 18.66
CA GLY A 254 15.55 -7.53 19.50
C GLY A 254 16.47 -6.86 20.52
N LEU A 255 16.72 -5.55 20.38
CA LEU A 255 17.50 -4.75 21.33
C LEU A 255 16.60 -3.98 22.32
N GLY A 256 15.29 -3.89 22.06
CA GLY A 256 14.30 -3.17 22.87
C GLY A 256 13.96 -3.87 24.18
N VAL A 257 14.94 -3.97 25.09
CA VAL A 257 14.81 -4.66 26.38
C VAL A 257 14.76 -3.67 27.54
N GLN A 258 13.78 -3.89 28.43
CA GLN A 258 13.69 -3.28 29.74
C GLN A 258 13.84 -4.38 30.81
N LEU A 259 14.88 -4.30 31.63
CA LEU A 259 15.10 -5.24 32.73
C LEU A 259 14.19 -4.93 33.93
N LEU A 260 13.57 -5.99 34.49
CA LEU A 260 12.79 -5.93 35.73
C LEU A 260 13.67 -5.69 36.96
N ASP A 261 14.78 -6.44 37.03
CA ASP A 261 15.71 -6.45 38.14
C ASP A 261 17.15 -6.20 37.66
N THR A 262 18.05 -5.98 38.61
CA THR A 262 19.48 -5.90 38.30
C THR A 262 19.95 -7.25 37.77
N THR A 263 20.56 -7.25 36.59
CA THR A 263 21.10 -8.46 35.96
C THR A 263 22.30 -9.00 36.77
N PRO A 264 22.51 -10.33 36.88
CA PRO A 264 23.73 -10.90 37.47
C PRO A 264 25.00 -10.57 36.67
N LEU A 265 24.86 -9.96 35.49
CA LEU A 265 25.93 -9.59 34.57
C LEU A 265 26.34 -8.12 34.67
N ALA A 266 25.83 -7.38 35.67
CA ALA A 266 25.92 -5.92 35.73
C ALA A 266 27.37 -5.45 35.83
N ASP A 267 28.16 -6.09 36.70
CA ASP A 267 29.57 -5.74 36.87
C ASP A 267 30.38 -5.96 35.58
N ILE A 268 30.05 -6.98 34.79
CA ILE A 268 30.71 -7.22 33.51
C ILE A 268 30.39 -6.12 32.50
N ILE A 269 29.12 -5.71 32.43
CA ILE A 269 28.66 -4.63 31.54
C ILE A 269 29.36 -3.31 31.91
N ASP A 270 29.45 -3.00 33.19
CA ASP A 270 29.99 -1.73 33.69
C ASP A 270 31.52 -1.66 33.62
N HIS A 271 32.23 -2.79 33.69
CA HIS A 271 33.69 -2.82 33.72
C HIS A 271 34.35 -3.25 32.41
N HIS A 272 33.71 -4.09 31.59
CA HIS A 272 34.37 -4.70 30.42
C HIS A 272 33.86 -4.22 29.05
N LEU A 273 32.82 -3.40 28.98
CA LEU A 273 32.48 -2.67 27.76
C LEU A 273 33.34 -1.40 27.63
N ALA A 274 33.78 -1.09 26.40
CA ALA A 274 34.57 0.10 26.10
C ALA A 274 33.71 1.33 25.83
N GLN A 275 32.59 1.16 25.12
CA GLN A 275 31.61 2.21 24.86
C GLN A 275 30.29 1.62 24.34
N VAL A 276 29.22 2.41 24.38
CA VAL A 276 27.91 2.13 23.80
C VAL A 276 27.62 3.20 22.74
N VAL A 277 27.64 2.79 21.48
CA VAL A 277 27.37 3.62 20.29
C VAL A 277 25.87 3.65 20.02
N LEU A 278 25.36 4.83 19.65
CA LEU A 278 23.96 5.02 19.29
C LEU A 278 23.81 5.13 17.78
N VAL A 279 22.97 4.29 17.18
CA VAL A 279 22.69 4.30 15.74
C VAL A 279 21.26 4.73 15.46
N SER A 280 21.04 5.54 14.44
CA SER A 280 19.71 5.96 14.00
C SER A 280 19.01 4.84 13.24
N GLU A 281 17.68 4.93 13.12
CA GLU A 281 16.90 3.98 12.31
C GLU A 281 17.35 4.01 10.83
N ASP A 282 17.71 5.17 10.28
CA ASP A 282 18.18 5.31 8.90
C ASP A 282 19.53 4.64 8.67
N GLU A 283 20.45 4.76 9.64
CA GLU A 283 21.76 4.08 9.58
C GLU A 283 21.60 2.56 9.65
N VAL A 284 20.65 2.07 10.46
CA VAL A 284 20.31 0.65 10.52
C VAL A 284 19.70 0.17 9.22
N THR A 285 18.71 0.89 8.67
CA THR A 285 18.13 0.59 7.35
C THR A 285 19.22 0.50 6.28
N LEU A 286 20.12 1.46 6.25
CA LEU A 286 21.23 1.49 5.32
C LEU A 286 22.12 0.26 5.45
N ALA A 287 22.49 -0.10 6.69
CA ALA A 287 23.28 -1.28 6.96
C ALA A 287 22.61 -2.58 6.50
N ILE A 288 21.27 -2.69 6.60
CA ILE A 288 20.50 -3.82 6.03
C ILE A 288 20.69 -3.87 4.50
N ALA A 289 20.55 -2.72 3.83
CA ALA A 289 20.70 -2.63 2.38
C ALA A 289 22.14 -2.94 1.94
N GLU A 290 23.16 -2.44 2.65
CA GLU A 290 24.57 -2.69 2.35
C GLU A 290 24.93 -4.17 2.49
N ALA A 291 24.54 -4.81 3.61
CA ALA A 291 24.80 -6.22 3.84
C ALA A 291 24.18 -7.09 2.73
N LEU A 292 22.96 -6.76 2.30
CA LEU A 292 22.29 -7.47 1.22
C LEU A 292 22.95 -7.22 -0.15
N ARG A 293 23.32 -5.97 -0.45
CA ARG A 293 23.92 -5.60 -1.75
C ARG A 293 25.33 -6.12 -1.92
N PHE A 294 26.18 -5.98 -0.91
CA PHE A 294 27.62 -6.25 -1.04
C PHE A 294 28.02 -7.66 -0.61
N GLN A 295 27.23 -8.31 0.24
CA GLN A 295 27.55 -9.64 0.77
C GLN A 295 26.40 -10.65 0.59
N SER A 296 25.27 -10.25 -0.01
CA SER A 296 24.07 -11.09 -0.13
C SER A 296 23.55 -11.62 1.22
N LEU A 297 23.76 -10.85 2.28
CA LEU A 297 23.31 -11.21 3.63
C LEU A 297 21.98 -10.52 3.94
N ALA A 298 20.93 -11.32 4.19
CA ALA A 298 19.71 -10.82 4.79
C ALA A 298 19.90 -10.66 6.30
N LEU A 299 19.80 -9.42 6.80
CA LEU A 299 19.96 -9.10 8.22
C LEU A 299 18.68 -8.49 8.78
N GLU A 300 18.37 -8.83 10.04
CA GLU A 300 17.40 -8.08 10.83
C GLU A 300 18.04 -6.78 11.35
N GLY A 301 17.21 -5.79 11.74
CA GLY A 301 17.70 -4.48 12.19
C GLY A 301 18.70 -4.58 13.34
N SER A 302 18.45 -5.46 14.32
CA SER A 302 19.36 -5.68 15.46
C SER A 302 20.75 -6.15 15.04
N ALA A 303 20.87 -6.94 13.97
CA ALA A 303 22.16 -7.40 13.45
C ALA A 303 22.84 -6.31 12.60
N ALA A 304 22.06 -5.61 11.78
CA ALA A 304 22.56 -4.49 10.96
C ALA A 304 23.09 -3.31 11.79
N ALA A 305 22.59 -3.15 13.02
CA ALA A 305 23.11 -2.14 13.96
C ALA A 305 24.63 -2.24 14.18
N ALA A 306 25.23 -3.44 14.12
CA ALA A 306 26.68 -3.59 14.25
C ALA A 306 27.45 -2.95 13.07
N ILE A 307 26.93 -3.05 11.85
CA ILE A 307 27.50 -2.42 10.65
C ILE A 307 27.31 -0.89 10.75
N ALA A 308 26.11 -0.44 11.14
CA ALA A 308 25.83 0.98 11.35
C ALA A 308 26.76 1.62 12.39
N ALA A 309 26.99 0.93 13.52
CA ALA A 309 27.91 1.42 14.55
C ALA A 309 29.35 1.46 14.06
N TYR A 310 29.81 0.43 13.35
CA TYR A 310 31.14 0.41 12.74
C TYR A 310 31.37 1.65 11.90
N HIS A 311 30.39 2.03 11.07
CA HIS A 311 30.50 3.22 10.22
C HIS A 311 30.72 4.52 11.00
N GLN A 312 30.11 4.67 12.18
CA GLN A 312 30.30 5.85 13.01
C GLN A 312 31.66 5.90 13.70
N VAL A 313 32.23 4.74 14.06
CA VAL A 313 33.47 4.69 14.85
C VAL A 313 34.71 4.38 14.03
N SER A 314 34.55 3.93 12.78
CA SER A 314 35.63 3.39 11.94
C SER A 314 36.85 4.31 11.82
N ASP A 315 36.64 5.63 11.73
CA ASP A 315 37.73 6.63 11.67
C ASP A 315 38.67 6.60 12.90
N ASN A 316 38.21 6.08 14.03
CA ASN A 316 38.94 6.00 15.28
C ASN A 316 39.41 4.58 15.62
N LEU A 317 39.16 3.60 14.74
CA LEU A 317 39.58 2.21 14.94
C LEU A 317 40.88 1.95 14.16
N SER A 318 41.80 1.23 14.79
CA SER A 318 43.03 0.78 14.14
C SER A 318 43.24 -0.71 14.41
N GLY A 319 43.34 -1.53 13.37
CA GLY A 319 43.52 -2.98 13.49
C GLY A 319 42.27 -3.79 13.18
N LYS A 320 42.25 -5.06 13.56
CA LYS A 320 41.24 -6.04 13.14
C LYS A 320 39.94 -5.85 13.91
N VAL A 321 38.82 -5.70 13.20
CA VAL A 321 37.49 -5.46 13.78
C VAL A 321 36.56 -6.63 13.48
N LEU A 322 35.88 -7.15 14.50
CA LEU A 322 34.82 -8.17 14.36
C LEU A 322 33.43 -7.55 14.55
N LEU A 323 32.54 -7.70 13.58
CA LEU A 323 31.13 -7.35 13.68
C LEU A 323 30.30 -8.61 14.00
N LEU A 324 29.50 -8.57 15.05
CA LEU A 324 28.60 -9.67 15.38
C LEU A 324 27.25 -9.47 14.67
N LEU A 325 27.02 -10.19 13.57
CA LEU A 325 25.77 -10.14 12.82
C LEU A 325 24.78 -11.17 13.39
N THR A 326 24.02 -10.74 14.38
CA THR A 326 23.34 -11.60 15.36
C THR A 326 22.15 -12.40 14.84
N GLY A 327 21.54 -12.04 13.71
CA GLY A 327 20.32 -12.68 13.23
C GLY A 327 19.87 -12.25 11.84
N ALA A 328 19.02 -13.09 11.23
CA ALA A 328 18.48 -12.93 9.89
C ALA A 328 16.95 -13.11 9.83
N ASN A 329 16.26 -13.08 10.98
CA ASN A 329 14.81 -13.26 11.08
C ASN A 329 14.05 -11.97 10.74
N VAL A 330 14.21 -11.51 9.52
CA VAL A 330 13.65 -10.25 9.00
C VAL A 330 12.45 -10.50 8.08
N SER A 331 11.45 -9.63 8.11
CA SER A 331 10.31 -9.74 7.19
C SER A 331 10.70 -9.24 5.78
N PRO A 332 10.10 -9.81 4.71
CA PRO A 332 10.32 -9.31 3.35
C PRO A 332 9.98 -7.83 3.19
N SER A 333 9.00 -7.32 3.94
CA SER A 333 8.61 -5.90 3.94
C SER A 333 9.69 -4.97 4.50
N VAL A 334 10.45 -5.41 5.51
CA VAL A 334 11.57 -4.63 6.07
C VAL A 334 12.74 -4.60 5.09
N ILE A 335 13.09 -5.74 4.48
CA ILE A 335 14.10 -5.78 3.42
C ILE A 335 13.70 -4.88 2.25
N ALA A 336 12.46 -5.01 1.76
CA ALA A 336 11.97 -4.21 0.64
C ALA A 336 12.03 -2.71 0.97
N ARG A 337 11.61 -2.31 2.18
CA ARG A 337 11.72 -0.94 2.67
C ARG A 337 13.18 -0.47 2.68
N ALA A 338 14.09 -1.27 3.22
CA ALA A 338 15.50 -0.91 3.28
C ALA A 338 16.15 -0.72 1.90
N LEU A 339 15.70 -1.47 0.89
CA LEU A 339 16.19 -1.34 -0.48
C LEU A 339 15.68 -0.10 -1.22
N VAL A 340 14.53 0.47 -0.79
CA VAL A 340 13.85 1.58 -1.48
C VAL A 340 13.74 2.87 -0.66
N GLN A 341 14.26 2.89 0.57
CA GLN A 341 14.17 4.05 1.46
C GLN A 341 15.03 5.20 0.92
N ASP A 342 14.42 6.38 0.75
CA ASP A 342 15.11 7.63 0.44
C ASP A 342 16.02 8.01 1.63
N VAL A 343 17.34 8.09 1.40
CA VAL A 343 18.31 8.53 2.41
C VAL A 343 18.69 9.98 2.12
N ASP A 344 18.30 10.89 3.00
CA ASP A 344 18.51 12.35 2.83
C ASP A 344 19.97 12.79 3.08
N ASN A 345 20.80 11.93 3.69
CA ASN A 345 22.19 12.25 4.00
C ASN A 345 23.12 11.96 2.80
N ASP A 346 23.69 13.02 2.22
CA ASP A 346 24.61 12.96 1.06
C ASP A 346 25.83 12.06 1.25
N GLY A 347 26.41 12.03 2.46
CA GLY A 347 27.56 11.19 2.77
C GLY A 347 27.20 9.70 2.73
N LEU A 348 26.01 9.35 3.23
CA LEU A 348 25.48 7.99 3.21
C LEU A 348 25.10 7.55 1.78
N ARG A 349 24.50 8.43 0.96
CA ARG A 349 24.19 8.14 -0.45
C ARG A 349 25.45 7.77 -1.26
N ARG A 350 26.55 8.52 -1.09
CA ARG A 350 27.81 8.24 -1.78
C ARG A 350 28.39 6.87 -1.44
N ARG A 351 28.18 6.40 -0.20
CA ARG A 351 28.68 5.11 0.29
C ARG A 351 27.89 3.92 -0.25
N MET A 352 26.60 4.09 -0.53
CA MET A 352 25.74 3.07 -1.14
C MET A 352 26.08 2.70 -2.59
N GLY A 353 27.11 3.31 -3.19
CA GLY A 353 27.33 3.22 -4.64
C GLY A 353 26.26 3.95 -5.45
N LEU A 354 25.40 4.76 -4.81
CA LEU A 354 24.49 5.71 -5.47
C LEU A 354 25.31 6.92 -5.96
N ARG A 355 26.34 6.65 -6.77
CA ARG A 355 27.15 7.69 -7.42
C ARG A 355 26.36 8.20 -8.63
N ASN A 356 25.82 9.40 -8.46
CA ASN A 356 25.06 10.23 -9.39
C ASN A 356 23.70 9.66 -9.83
N ILE A 357 22.65 10.20 -9.22
CA ILE A 357 21.48 10.65 -9.98
C ILE A 357 21.55 12.18 -9.94
N PHE A 358 22.43 12.75 -10.76
CA PHE A 358 22.14 14.05 -11.36
C PHE A 358 21.26 13.79 -12.58
N ASN A 359 20.50 14.79 -13.00
CA ASN A 359 19.74 14.76 -14.25
C ASN A 359 20.65 14.23 -15.38
N PRO A 360 20.21 13.28 -16.24
CA PRO A 360 21.00 12.76 -17.36
C PRO A 360 21.67 13.85 -18.23
N ALA A 361 21.07 15.04 -18.30
CA ALA A 361 21.63 16.20 -18.99
C ALA A 361 22.99 16.67 -18.43
N GLU A 362 23.23 16.52 -17.13
CA GLU A 362 24.42 17.08 -16.46
C GLU A 362 25.64 16.14 -16.51
N ARG A 363 25.46 14.88 -16.93
CA ARG A 363 26.48 13.83 -16.75
C ARG A 363 27.45 13.66 -17.94
N TYR A 364 27.19 14.28 -19.10
CA TYR A 364 27.93 13.95 -20.33
C TYR A 364 28.51 15.13 -21.14
N ASN A 365 28.54 16.37 -20.64
CA ASN A 365 28.76 17.53 -21.54
C ASN A 365 27.89 17.37 -22.81
N ALA A 366 26.66 16.87 -22.63
CA ALA A 366 25.71 16.86 -23.72
C ALA A 366 25.63 18.31 -24.19
N PRO A 367 25.79 18.60 -25.49
CA PRO A 367 25.57 19.96 -25.98
C PRO A 367 24.24 20.40 -25.41
N GLU A 368 24.11 21.68 -25.01
CA GLU A 368 22.78 22.25 -24.88
C GLU A 368 22.02 21.79 -26.12
N MET A 369 21.04 20.92 -25.91
CA MET A 369 20.15 20.51 -26.96
C MET A 369 19.41 21.81 -27.27
N SER A 370 19.93 22.55 -28.25
CA SER A 370 19.11 23.43 -29.06
C SER A 370 17.87 22.60 -29.34
N SER A 371 16.72 23.12 -28.93
CA SER A 371 15.39 22.61 -29.21
C SER A 371 15.19 22.51 -30.73
N GLY A 372 15.89 21.55 -31.33
CA GLY A 372 15.93 21.27 -32.74
C GLY A 372 14.84 20.26 -33.00
N ASN A 373 13.66 20.80 -33.31
CA ASN A 373 12.60 20.18 -34.10
C ASN A 373 12.56 18.65 -34.00
N CYS A 374 12.10 18.14 -32.85
CA CYS A 374 11.20 17.01 -32.94
C CYS A 374 9.95 17.59 -33.59
N GLU A 375 9.71 17.27 -34.87
CA GLU A 375 8.51 17.73 -35.55
C GLU A 375 7.31 17.33 -34.70
N ASP A 376 6.72 18.34 -34.05
CA ASP A 376 5.36 18.32 -33.56
C ASP A 376 4.51 17.77 -34.70
N LYS A 377 4.09 16.52 -34.60
CA LYS A 377 2.88 16.10 -35.30
C LYS A 377 1.71 16.72 -34.54
N ALA A 378 1.56 18.02 -34.72
CA ALA A 378 0.29 18.70 -34.57
C ALA A 378 -0.70 17.96 -35.46
N LEU A 379 -1.64 17.27 -34.83
CA LEU A 379 -2.81 16.71 -35.51
C LEU A 379 -3.65 17.89 -35.97
N ALA A 380 -3.58 18.20 -37.26
CA ALA A 380 -4.51 19.12 -37.89
C ALA A 380 -5.93 18.55 -37.77
N LEU A 381 -6.81 19.26 -37.07
CA LEU A 381 -8.23 18.95 -37.01
C LEU A 381 -9.04 20.21 -37.31
N SER A 382 -10.03 20.01 -38.18
CA SER A 382 -10.82 21.01 -38.88
C SER A 382 -11.76 21.80 -37.98
N ASP A 383 -11.86 23.10 -38.27
CA ASP A 383 -12.82 24.04 -37.69
C ASP A 383 -14.26 23.68 -38.02
N SER A 384 -15.06 23.39 -36.99
CA SER A 384 -16.49 23.73 -37.01
C SER A 384 -17.02 23.86 -35.57
N ALA A 385 -17.11 25.10 -35.10
CA ALA A 385 -17.83 25.46 -33.89
C ALA A 385 -19.33 25.58 -34.20
N LEU A 386 -20.20 25.07 -33.33
CA LEU A 386 -21.64 25.35 -33.38
C LEU A 386 -22.17 25.67 -31.97
N VAL A 387 -22.71 26.88 -31.85
CA VAL A 387 -23.64 27.32 -30.79
C VAL A 387 -25.02 26.81 -31.17
N ILE A 388 -25.75 26.15 -30.26
CA ILE A 388 -27.12 25.73 -30.56
C ILE A 388 -28.08 25.85 -29.35
N ASP A 389 -29.28 26.32 -29.68
CA ASP A 389 -30.48 26.58 -28.86
C ASP A 389 -31.42 25.35 -28.82
N ASP A 390 -32.42 25.35 -27.94
CA ASP A 390 -33.17 24.20 -27.39
C ASP A 390 -33.96 23.25 -28.35
N ALA A 391 -33.82 23.37 -29.68
CA ALA A 391 -34.50 22.48 -30.66
C ALA A 391 -33.59 21.37 -31.23
N ASP A 392 -32.30 21.38 -30.93
CA ASP A 392 -31.30 20.49 -31.53
C ASP A 392 -30.64 19.62 -30.45
N TRP A 393 -31.11 18.39 -30.29
CA TRP A 393 -30.17 17.35 -29.85
C TRP A 393 -29.24 17.14 -31.04
N PRO A 394 -27.90 17.21 -30.91
CA PRO A 394 -27.07 16.60 -31.93
C PRO A 394 -27.55 15.16 -32.06
N GLU A 395 -28.04 14.78 -33.25
CA GLU A 395 -28.10 13.36 -33.61
C GLU A 395 -26.70 12.85 -33.29
N ALA A 396 -26.60 11.90 -32.36
CA ALA A 396 -25.32 11.34 -32.03
C ALA A 396 -24.73 10.84 -33.36
N ALA A 397 -23.61 11.40 -33.80
CA ALA A 397 -22.98 11.07 -35.08
C ALA A 397 -22.67 9.56 -35.20
N VAL A 398 -22.70 8.85 -34.07
CA VAL A 398 -22.57 7.41 -33.93
C VAL A 398 -23.81 6.86 -33.23
N CYS A 399 -24.55 5.98 -33.91
CA CYS A 399 -25.68 5.27 -33.30
C CYS A 399 -25.17 4.33 -32.18
N PRO A 400 -25.78 4.30 -30.99
CA PRO A 400 -25.37 3.39 -29.91
C PRO A 400 -25.30 1.91 -30.33
N SER A 401 -26.07 1.50 -31.34
CA SER A 401 -26.00 0.15 -31.92
C SER A 401 -24.65 -0.19 -32.57
N THR A 402 -23.92 0.82 -33.05
CA THR A 402 -22.60 0.68 -33.69
C THR A 402 -21.42 0.78 -32.71
N LEU A 403 -21.70 0.98 -31.41
CA LEU A 403 -20.67 1.02 -30.37
C LEU A 403 -19.88 -0.28 -30.32
N VAL A 404 -20.58 -1.41 -30.21
CA VAL A 404 -19.93 -2.73 -30.08
C VAL A 404 -19.18 -3.08 -31.37
N GLU A 405 -19.73 -2.76 -32.53
CA GLU A 405 -19.04 -2.90 -33.83
C GLU A 405 -17.71 -2.14 -33.86
N THR A 406 -17.72 -0.87 -33.46
CA THR A 406 -16.52 -0.03 -33.41
C THR A 406 -15.51 -0.59 -32.41
N LEU A 407 -15.97 -1.05 -31.24
CA LEU A 407 -15.11 -1.64 -30.21
C LEU A 407 -14.50 -2.97 -30.66
N VAL A 408 -15.26 -3.82 -31.34
CA VAL A 408 -14.77 -5.08 -31.93
C VAL A 408 -13.73 -4.80 -33.00
N GLN A 409 -13.98 -3.83 -33.90
CA GLN A 409 -12.99 -3.43 -34.90
C GLN A 409 -11.69 -2.95 -34.25
N ARG A 410 -11.77 -2.09 -33.23
CA ARG A 410 -10.59 -1.62 -32.49
C ARG A 410 -9.85 -2.75 -31.77
N LEU A 411 -10.57 -3.77 -31.26
CA LEU A 411 -9.96 -4.96 -30.67
C LEU A 411 -9.22 -5.79 -31.73
N ILE A 412 -9.79 -5.93 -32.93
CA ILE A 412 -9.13 -6.60 -34.07
C ILE A 412 -7.86 -5.86 -34.46
N ASP A 413 -7.90 -4.53 -34.58
CA ASP A 413 -6.71 -3.72 -34.86
C ASP A 413 -5.66 -3.87 -33.74
N GLY A 414 -6.11 -3.96 -32.49
CA GLY A 414 -5.28 -4.25 -31.32
C GLY A 414 -4.66 -5.65 -31.33
N LEU A 415 -5.31 -6.66 -31.92
CA LEU A 415 -4.75 -7.99 -32.12
C LEU A 415 -3.64 -7.98 -33.17
N GLU A 416 -3.79 -7.25 -34.27
CA GLU A 416 -2.74 -7.08 -35.28
C GLU A 416 -1.52 -6.34 -34.70
N THR A 417 -1.78 -5.31 -33.88
CA THR A 417 -0.73 -4.61 -33.12
C THR A 417 -0.01 -5.57 -32.17
N TYR A 418 -0.76 -6.40 -31.43
CA TYR A 418 -0.16 -7.42 -30.57
C TYR A 418 0.69 -8.43 -31.35
N ARG A 419 0.25 -8.89 -32.52
CA ARG A 419 1.03 -9.80 -33.36
C ARG A 419 2.38 -9.19 -33.73
N THR A 420 2.38 -7.92 -34.12
CA THR A 420 3.61 -7.18 -34.44
C THR A 420 4.55 -7.08 -33.24
N LEU A 421 4.02 -6.77 -32.05
CA LEU A 421 4.80 -6.71 -30.81
C LEU A 421 5.33 -8.09 -30.38
N ASP A 422 4.56 -9.14 -30.56
CA ASP A 422 4.97 -10.53 -30.26
C ASP A 422 6.08 -11.00 -31.22
N ASP A 423 6.00 -10.65 -32.51
CA ASP A 423 7.05 -10.95 -33.48
C ASP A 423 8.36 -10.25 -33.10
N HIS A 424 8.30 -8.97 -32.72
CA HIS A 424 9.45 -8.21 -32.25
C HIS A 424 10.05 -8.79 -30.95
N ARG A 425 9.19 -9.18 -29.99
CA ARG A 425 9.60 -9.89 -28.76
C ARG A 425 10.34 -11.19 -29.10
N ARG A 426 9.81 -12.01 -30.00
CA ARG A 426 10.46 -13.27 -30.44
C ARG A 426 11.78 -13.03 -31.17
N GLU A 427 11.89 -11.96 -31.94
CA GLU A 427 13.14 -11.54 -32.59
C GLU A 427 14.18 -11.15 -31.55
N LEU A 428 13.84 -10.26 -30.62
CA LEU A 428 14.73 -9.84 -29.54
C LEU A 428 15.18 -11.02 -28.67
N SER A 429 14.27 -11.94 -28.34
CA SER A 429 14.63 -13.16 -27.58
C SER A 429 15.62 -14.06 -28.33
N ARG A 430 15.55 -14.12 -29.67
CA ARG A 430 16.53 -14.85 -30.50
C ARG A 430 17.88 -14.15 -30.51
N GLU A 431 17.90 -12.83 -30.67
CA GLU A 431 19.11 -12.00 -30.65
C GLU A 431 19.85 -12.10 -29.31
N LEU A 432 19.12 -12.05 -28.21
CA LEU A 432 19.66 -12.13 -26.85
C LEU A 432 19.91 -13.58 -26.37
N HIS A 433 19.64 -14.58 -27.21
CA HIS A 433 19.79 -16.00 -26.88
C HIS A 433 19.05 -16.42 -25.59
N LEU A 434 17.85 -15.87 -25.38
CA LEU A 434 17.05 -16.16 -24.19
C LEU A 434 16.47 -17.57 -24.23
N ARG A 435 16.47 -18.25 -23.08
CA ARG A 435 15.72 -19.51 -22.92
C ARG A 435 14.23 -19.22 -23.01
N ASN A 436 13.54 -19.92 -23.89
CA ASN A 436 12.09 -19.90 -24.01
C ASN A 436 11.54 -21.32 -23.95
N ASP A 437 10.25 -21.43 -23.64
CA ASP A 437 9.53 -22.69 -23.59
C ASP A 437 8.59 -22.79 -24.80
N LEU A 438 8.85 -23.77 -25.68
CA LEU A 438 8.10 -23.96 -26.92
C LEU A 438 6.64 -24.35 -26.67
N TRP A 439 6.35 -25.03 -25.54
CA TRP A 439 4.98 -25.36 -25.17
C TRP A 439 4.20 -24.09 -24.80
N CYS A 440 4.81 -23.18 -24.03
CA CYS A 440 4.21 -21.88 -23.71
C CYS A 440 3.99 -21.02 -24.96
N GLN A 441 4.94 -20.99 -25.90
CA GLN A 441 4.78 -20.29 -27.17
C GLN A 441 3.64 -20.89 -28.01
N SER A 442 3.57 -22.22 -28.11
CA SER A 442 2.50 -22.92 -28.81
C SER A 442 1.12 -22.63 -28.20
N ALA A 443 1.05 -22.58 -26.86
CA ALA A 443 -0.18 -22.21 -26.16
C ALA A 443 -0.59 -20.75 -26.45
N ALA A 444 0.37 -19.82 -26.50
CA ALA A 444 0.12 -18.43 -26.85
C ALA A 444 -0.38 -18.27 -28.29
N ASP A 445 0.23 -18.97 -29.25
CA ASP A 445 -0.18 -18.96 -30.66
C ASP A 445 -1.57 -19.57 -30.86
N ALA A 446 -1.88 -20.67 -30.15
CA ALA A 446 -3.20 -21.28 -30.15
C ALA A 446 -4.26 -20.33 -29.57
N LEU A 447 -3.96 -19.68 -28.43
CA LEU A 447 -4.84 -18.69 -27.83
C LEU A 447 -5.08 -17.51 -28.77
N PHE A 448 -4.03 -16.91 -29.33
CA PHE A 448 -4.16 -15.80 -30.27
C PHE A 448 -5.03 -16.16 -31.47
N SER A 449 -4.78 -17.34 -32.08
CA SER A 449 -5.53 -17.79 -33.25
C SER A 449 -7.00 -18.00 -32.92
N HIS A 450 -7.29 -18.53 -31.73
CA HIS A 450 -8.65 -18.70 -31.24
C HIS A 450 -9.34 -17.35 -31.00
N VAL A 451 -8.68 -16.39 -30.36
CA VAL A 451 -9.23 -15.04 -30.11
C VAL A 451 -9.49 -14.32 -31.43
N LYS A 452 -8.57 -14.41 -32.39
CA LYS A 452 -8.75 -13.81 -33.73
C LYS A 452 -9.94 -14.41 -34.47
N ALA A 453 -10.12 -15.74 -34.40
CA ALA A 453 -11.27 -16.42 -35.01
C ALA A 453 -12.59 -15.95 -34.37
N LEU A 454 -12.68 -15.97 -33.04
CA LEU A 454 -13.88 -15.51 -32.31
C LEU A 454 -14.19 -14.02 -32.54
N ALA A 455 -13.17 -13.17 -32.66
CA ALA A 455 -13.36 -11.76 -32.99
C ALA A 455 -13.95 -11.58 -34.40
N GLY A 456 -13.48 -12.38 -35.37
CA GLY A 456 -14.04 -12.41 -36.72
C GLY A 456 -15.47 -12.96 -36.78
N GLU A 457 -15.79 -13.99 -36.00
CA GLU A 457 -17.15 -14.50 -35.83
C GLU A 457 -18.10 -13.42 -35.28
N LEU A 458 -17.69 -12.73 -34.21
CA LEU A 458 -18.50 -11.64 -33.65
C LEU A 458 -18.66 -10.48 -34.64
N GLN A 459 -17.60 -10.12 -35.38
CA GLN A 459 -17.68 -9.08 -36.41
C GLN A 459 -18.67 -9.45 -37.53
N ALA A 460 -18.67 -10.71 -37.97
CA ALA A 460 -19.61 -11.22 -38.97
C ALA A 460 -21.06 -11.24 -38.45
N ASP A 461 -21.24 -11.66 -37.19
CA ASP A 461 -22.56 -11.68 -36.54
C ASP A 461 -23.12 -10.28 -36.33
N LEU A 462 -22.29 -9.31 -35.98
CA LEU A 462 -22.67 -7.89 -35.87
C LEU A 462 -23.07 -7.30 -37.23
N SER A 463 -22.44 -7.75 -38.30
CA SER A 463 -22.80 -7.34 -39.67
C SER A 463 -24.14 -7.94 -40.14
N THR A 464 -24.71 -8.89 -39.39
CA THR A 464 -25.97 -9.57 -39.71
C THR A 464 -27.09 -9.07 -38.79
N PRO A 465 -28.25 -8.64 -39.34
CA PRO A 465 -29.36 -8.19 -38.50
C PRO A 465 -29.89 -9.31 -37.60
N GLY A 466 -30.05 -9.03 -36.30
CA GLY A 466 -30.76 -9.92 -35.37
C GLY A 466 -29.96 -10.38 -34.14
N LEU A 467 -28.68 -10.07 -34.02
CA LEU A 467 -27.93 -10.32 -32.79
C LEU A 467 -28.41 -9.35 -31.69
N PRO A 468 -28.95 -9.83 -30.55
CA PRO A 468 -29.35 -8.94 -29.47
C PRO A 468 -28.14 -8.19 -28.91
N TYR A 469 -28.31 -6.90 -28.62
CA TYR A 469 -27.21 -6.02 -28.21
C TYR A 469 -26.46 -6.55 -26.97
N TRP A 470 -27.17 -7.05 -25.96
CA TRP A 470 -26.56 -7.64 -24.77
C TRP A 470 -25.71 -8.89 -25.08
N VAL A 471 -26.08 -9.68 -26.10
CA VAL A 471 -25.28 -10.85 -26.53
C VAL A 471 -23.97 -10.38 -27.15
N ALA A 472 -24.03 -9.34 -27.98
CA ALA A 472 -22.85 -8.75 -28.59
C ALA A 472 -21.89 -8.18 -27.52
N GLU A 473 -22.41 -7.48 -26.52
CA GLU A 473 -21.64 -6.95 -25.39
C GLU A 473 -21.02 -8.08 -24.55
N GLU A 474 -21.77 -9.14 -24.23
CA GLU A 474 -21.24 -10.30 -23.49
C GLU A 474 -20.12 -11.02 -24.26
N ARG A 475 -20.29 -11.22 -25.57
CA ARG A 475 -19.24 -11.80 -26.41
C ARG A 475 -18.01 -10.90 -26.49
N TYR A 476 -18.20 -9.59 -26.62
CA TYR A 476 -17.11 -8.62 -26.59
C TYR A 476 -16.37 -8.64 -25.24
N ARG A 477 -17.09 -8.72 -24.12
CA ARG A 477 -16.52 -8.84 -22.77
C ARG A 477 -15.65 -10.09 -22.62
N VAL A 478 -16.07 -11.23 -23.16
CA VAL A 478 -15.26 -12.46 -23.20
C VAL A 478 -14.02 -12.26 -24.07
N LEU A 479 -14.18 -11.69 -25.26
CA LEU A 479 -13.06 -11.40 -26.16
C LEU A 479 -12.03 -10.48 -25.53
N LEU A 480 -12.46 -9.45 -24.80
CA LEU A 480 -11.56 -8.51 -24.13
C LEU A 480 -10.73 -9.19 -23.03
N GLN A 481 -11.32 -10.14 -22.29
CA GLN A 481 -10.59 -10.95 -21.30
C GLN A 481 -9.56 -11.88 -21.95
N LEU A 482 -9.92 -12.52 -23.06
CA LEU A 482 -9.00 -13.37 -23.80
C LEU A 482 -7.89 -12.55 -24.47
N TYR A 483 -8.22 -11.39 -25.04
CA TYR A 483 -7.28 -10.41 -25.59
C TYR A 483 -6.28 -9.92 -24.53
N SER A 484 -6.77 -9.52 -23.35
CA SER A 484 -5.94 -9.15 -22.20
C SER A 484 -5.00 -10.29 -21.80
N THR A 485 -5.49 -11.53 -21.84
CA THR A 485 -4.67 -12.73 -21.60
C THR A 485 -3.57 -12.86 -22.65
N CYS A 486 -3.87 -12.73 -23.95
CA CYS A 486 -2.85 -12.70 -25.01
C CYS A 486 -1.78 -11.63 -24.73
N ARG A 487 -2.23 -10.39 -24.48
CA ARG A 487 -1.38 -9.22 -24.25
C ARG A 487 -0.40 -9.39 -23.10
N CYS A 488 -0.81 -10.06 -22.02
CA CYS A 488 -0.08 -10.10 -20.76
C CYS A 488 0.44 -11.51 -20.42
N LEU A 489 0.29 -12.51 -21.30
CA LEU A 489 0.59 -13.92 -20.99
C LEU A 489 2.05 -14.12 -20.54
N PHE A 490 2.97 -13.41 -21.20
CA PHE A 490 4.40 -13.47 -20.92
C PHE A 490 4.88 -12.37 -19.98
N ASP A 491 4.01 -11.43 -19.59
CA ASP A 491 4.32 -10.42 -18.59
C ASP A 491 4.30 -11.03 -17.19
N ARG A 492 5.31 -10.66 -16.41
CA ARG A 492 5.33 -10.88 -14.96
C ARG A 492 5.11 -9.54 -14.29
N ALA A 493 4.68 -9.54 -13.03
CA ALA A 493 4.56 -8.30 -12.25
C ALA A 493 5.88 -7.52 -12.12
N SER A 494 7.00 -8.19 -12.39
CA SER A 494 8.33 -7.64 -12.62
C SER A 494 8.91 -8.28 -13.88
N PRO A 495 8.73 -7.70 -15.08
CA PRO A 495 9.44 -8.14 -16.27
C PRO A 495 10.95 -8.22 -16.03
N SER A 496 11.58 -9.18 -16.70
CA SER A 496 13.02 -9.34 -16.70
C SER A 496 13.72 -8.25 -17.51
N TYR A 497 14.95 -7.91 -17.15
CA TYR A 497 15.82 -6.94 -17.84
C TYR A 497 17.10 -7.62 -18.36
N ASP A 498 17.97 -6.86 -19.01
CA ASP A 498 19.17 -7.25 -19.79
C ASP A 498 20.08 -8.38 -19.26
N GLN A 499 19.99 -8.76 -17.98
CA GLN A 499 20.75 -9.86 -17.40
C GLN A 499 20.01 -11.21 -17.42
N ALA A 500 18.75 -11.23 -17.88
CA ALA A 500 17.96 -12.45 -17.87
C ALA A 500 18.39 -13.39 -18.98
N MET A 501 18.60 -14.66 -18.60
CA MET A 501 18.86 -15.76 -19.54
C MET A 501 17.57 -16.48 -19.96
N THR A 502 16.41 -15.94 -19.57
CA THR A 502 15.09 -16.54 -19.81
C THR A 502 14.13 -15.44 -20.24
N GLU A 503 13.32 -15.73 -21.25
CA GLU A 503 12.30 -14.83 -21.78
C GLU A 503 11.14 -14.66 -20.77
N TRP A 504 11.06 -13.49 -20.12
CA TRP A 504 10.02 -13.13 -19.14
C TRP A 504 9.56 -11.67 -19.28
N PHE A 505 9.14 -11.30 -20.49
CA PHE A 505 8.52 -10.01 -20.81
C PHE A 505 7.55 -10.22 -21.98
N ALA A 506 6.43 -9.49 -22.04
CA ALA A 506 5.57 -9.40 -23.21
C ALA A 506 5.93 -8.18 -24.08
N ASP A 507 6.35 -7.08 -23.46
CA ASP A 507 6.82 -5.88 -24.16
C ASP A 507 8.36 -5.84 -24.23
N ALA A 508 8.90 -5.82 -25.45
CA ALA A 508 10.34 -5.74 -25.72
C ALA A 508 10.99 -4.49 -25.10
N ALA A 509 10.25 -3.39 -24.94
CA ALA A 509 10.74 -2.19 -24.25
C ALA A 509 11.18 -2.48 -22.80
N SER A 510 10.71 -3.58 -22.21
CA SER A 510 11.11 -4.00 -20.87
C SER A 510 12.59 -4.37 -20.75
N GLN A 511 13.21 -4.85 -21.83
CA GLN A 511 14.65 -5.13 -21.83
C GLN A 511 15.45 -3.83 -21.72
N ASN A 512 15.03 -2.78 -22.41
CA ASN A 512 15.69 -1.47 -22.41
C ASN A 512 15.54 -0.69 -21.08
N SER A 513 14.94 -1.29 -20.04
CA SER A 513 14.78 -0.65 -18.74
C SER A 513 16.06 -0.77 -17.91
N ALA A 514 16.73 0.36 -17.68
CA ALA A 514 17.94 0.45 -16.83
C ALA A 514 17.66 0.28 -15.32
N MET A 515 16.40 0.13 -14.90
CA MET A 515 15.93 0.00 -13.52
C MET A 515 14.98 -1.19 -13.38
N VAL A 516 14.63 -1.56 -12.14
CA VAL A 516 13.63 -2.61 -11.92
C VAL A 516 12.29 -2.17 -12.50
N ASN A 517 11.89 -2.85 -13.57
CA ASN A 517 10.67 -2.59 -14.29
C ASN A 517 9.52 -3.32 -13.58
N TYR A 518 8.90 -2.67 -12.59
CA TYR A 518 7.63 -3.11 -12.02
C TYR A 518 6.51 -2.24 -12.59
N ASP A 519 5.37 -2.85 -12.89
CA ASP A 519 4.14 -2.12 -13.27
C ASP A 519 3.78 -1.00 -12.28
N ARG A 520 4.16 -1.14 -11.00
CA ARG A 520 4.00 -0.11 -9.96
C ARG A 520 4.68 1.23 -10.32
N TYR A 521 5.77 1.20 -11.09
CA TYR A 521 6.46 2.42 -11.53
C TYR A 521 5.78 3.09 -12.74
N GLY A 522 4.74 2.45 -13.27
CA GLY A 522 3.94 2.92 -14.40
C GLY A 522 4.45 2.33 -15.71
N ALA A 523 3.72 1.34 -16.23
CA ALA A 523 3.95 0.81 -17.57
C ALA A 523 3.67 1.85 -18.66
N LEU A 524 4.30 1.75 -19.82
CA LEU A 524 4.01 2.62 -20.98
C LEU A 524 2.51 2.58 -21.35
N ALA A 525 1.92 1.39 -21.36
CA ALA A 525 0.49 1.19 -21.58
C ALA A 525 -0.39 1.98 -20.60
N LEU A 526 0.06 2.20 -19.37
CA LEU A 526 -0.67 3.02 -18.40
C LEU A 526 -0.72 4.48 -18.85
N ARG A 527 0.39 5.00 -19.38
CA ARG A 527 0.47 6.38 -19.87
C ARG A 527 -0.40 6.57 -21.11
N ASP A 528 -0.41 5.60 -22.01
CA ASP A 528 -1.29 5.64 -23.19
C ASP A 528 -2.77 5.61 -22.79
N ALA A 529 -3.13 4.79 -21.79
CA ALA A 529 -4.49 4.76 -21.25
C ALA A 529 -4.88 6.06 -20.54
N GLU A 530 -3.96 6.67 -19.80
CA GLU A 530 -4.17 8.01 -19.19
C GLU A 530 -4.47 9.07 -20.25
N LEU A 531 -3.69 9.09 -21.34
CA LEU A 531 -3.87 10.04 -22.44
C LEU A 531 -5.17 9.77 -23.21
N MET A 532 -5.46 8.50 -23.48
CA MET A 532 -6.72 8.09 -24.10
C MET A 532 -7.91 8.59 -23.27
N LEU A 533 -7.95 8.32 -21.96
CA LEU A 533 -9.03 8.77 -21.08
C LEU A 533 -9.12 10.30 -20.96
N LEU A 534 -7.99 11.00 -20.91
CA LEU A 534 -7.99 12.47 -20.89
C LEU A 534 -8.65 13.02 -22.17
N ASN A 535 -8.35 12.42 -23.33
CA ASN A 535 -8.93 12.78 -24.62
C ASN A 535 -10.39 12.31 -24.77
N THR A 536 -10.78 11.22 -24.11
CA THR A 536 -12.16 10.70 -24.11
C THR A 536 -13.07 11.55 -23.24
N LEU A 537 -12.62 11.95 -22.04
CA LEU A 537 -13.44 12.67 -21.07
C LEU A 537 -13.45 14.19 -21.33
N ARG A 538 -12.40 14.73 -21.95
CA ARG A 538 -12.24 16.15 -22.26
C ARG A 538 -12.66 17.08 -21.10
N PRO A 539 -11.98 17.03 -19.95
CA PRO A 539 -12.32 17.87 -18.80
C PRO A 539 -12.06 19.38 -19.04
N SER A 540 -11.50 19.73 -20.21
CA SER A 540 -11.42 21.07 -20.81
C SER A 540 -11.68 20.96 -22.32
N GLU A 541 -12.40 21.93 -22.89
CA GLU A 541 -12.75 22.11 -24.31
C GLU A 541 -11.77 23.02 -25.03
N THR A 542 -11.11 23.92 -24.31
CA THR A 542 -10.15 24.88 -24.87
C THR A 542 -8.78 24.26 -25.18
N HIS A 543 -8.66 22.93 -25.05
CA HIS A 543 -7.42 22.19 -25.22
C HIS A 543 -6.27 22.77 -24.37
N GLU A 544 -6.53 23.15 -23.11
CA GLU A 544 -5.43 23.47 -22.19
C GLU A 544 -4.48 22.27 -22.13
N THR A 545 -3.29 22.42 -22.75
CA THR A 545 -2.22 21.40 -22.77
C THR A 545 -1.62 21.14 -21.39
N ASN A 546 -2.08 21.88 -20.37
CA ASN A 546 -1.52 21.91 -19.04
C ASN A 546 -2.25 21.01 -18.06
N LEU A 547 -3.05 20.03 -18.52
CA LEU A 547 -3.72 19.03 -17.68
C LEU A 547 -3.07 17.66 -17.78
N ALA A 548 -3.03 16.96 -16.65
CA ALA A 548 -2.60 15.56 -16.57
C ALA A 548 -3.69 14.71 -15.91
N LEU A 549 -3.79 13.46 -16.33
CA LEU A 549 -4.68 12.44 -15.77
C LEU A 549 -3.85 11.30 -15.18
N LEU A 550 -4.20 10.86 -13.96
CA LEU A 550 -3.69 9.62 -13.38
C LEU A 550 -4.80 8.59 -13.27
N LEU A 551 -4.61 7.48 -13.97
CA LEU A 551 -5.44 6.30 -13.83
C LEU A 551 -4.98 5.47 -12.62
N THR A 552 -5.94 4.94 -11.87
CA THR A 552 -5.72 4.23 -10.61
C THR A 552 -6.55 2.95 -10.55
N SER A 553 -6.24 2.05 -9.61
CA SER A 553 -6.91 0.75 -9.47
C SER A 553 -8.37 0.83 -8.98
N SER A 554 -8.82 1.96 -8.44
CA SER A 554 -10.21 2.18 -8.01
C SER A 554 -10.49 3.67 -7.75
N GLY A 555 -11.77 4.08 -7.69
CA GLY A 555 -12.14 5.45 -7.28
C GLY A 555 -11.56 5.85 -5.90
N MET A 556 -11.52 4.91 -4.95
CA MET A 556 -10.89 5.18 -3.65
C MET A 556 -9.37 5.34 -3.77
N ALA A 557 -8.71 4.62 -4.66
CA ALA A 557 -7.28 4.80 -4.92
C ALA A 557 -7.00 6.19 -5.53
N ALA A 558 -7.89 6.70 -6.40
CA ALA A 558 -7.85 8.08 -6.88
C ALA A 558 -8.00 9.09 -5.73
N PHE A 559 -8.99 8.89 -4.85
CA PHE A 559 -9.17 9.75 -3.68
C PHE A 559 -7.97 9.70 -2.71
N GLN A 560 -7.33 8.53 -2.51
CA GLN A 560 -6.12 8.43 -1.68
C GLN A 560 -4.99 9.33 -2.19
N ILE A 561 -4.84 9.46 -3.50
CA ILE A 561 -3.82 10.35 -4.07
C ILE A 561 -4.11 11.80 -3.67
N ILE A 562 -5.36 12.23 -3.82
CA ILE A 562 -5.82 13.57 -3.41
C ILE A 562 -5.62 13.77 -1.90
N LEU A 563 -6.05 12.82 -1.07
CA LEU A 563 -5.94 12.91 0.38
C LEU A 563 -4.48 13.02 0.83
N HIS A 564 -3.57 12.20 0.29
CA HIS A 564 -2.15 12.29 0.57
C HIS A 564 -1.54 13.61 0.10
N TYR A 565 -1.96 14.12 -1.06
CA TYR A 565 -1.51 15.41 -1.56
C TYR A 565 -1.91 16.57 -0.63
N ILE A 566 -3.13 16.52 -0.10
CA ILE A 566 -3.70 17.52 0.80
C ILE A 566 -3.07 17.44 2.20
N VAL A 567 -3.01 16.26 2.80
CA VAL A 567 -2.48 16.06 4.17
C VAL A 567 -1.03 16.54 4.29
N ARG A 568 -0.23 16.40 3.23
CA ARG A 568 1.16 16.91 3.19
C ARG A 568 1.26 18.45 3.24
N ARG A 569 0.15 19.17 3.05
CA ARG A 569 0.08 20.63 2.97
C ARG A 569 -0.70 21.28 4.11
N LEU A 570 -1.56 20.53 4.77
CA LEU A 570 -2.36 21.05 5.88
C LEU A 570 -1.59 21.00 7.19
N ARG A 571 -1.90 21.96 8.05
CA ARG A 571 -1.50 22.04 9.46
C ARG A 571 -2.72 21.75 10.34
N SER A 572 -2.48 21.46 11.62
CA SER A 572 -3.54 21.24 12.61
C SER A 572 -4.52 22.41 12.75
N SER A 573 -4.09 23.63 12.40
CA SER A 573 -4.92 24.84 12.41
C SER A 573 -5.68 25.10 11.10
N ASP A 574 -5.39 24.35 10.04
CA ASP A 574 -6.07 24.51 8.76
C ASP A 574 -7.40 23.76 8.76
N THR A 575 -8.37 24.27 8.01
CA THR A 575 -9.72 23.70 7.94
C THR A 575 -10.02 23.09 6.57
N VAL A 576 -10.69 21.95 6.55
CA VAL A 576 -11.31 21.34 5.37
C VAL A 576 -12.82 21.54 5.45
N LEU A 577 -13.42 22.14 4.43
CA LEU A 577 -14.88 22.25 4.31
C LEU A 577 -15.45 21.02 3.60
N LEU A 578 -16.41 20.36 4.25
CA LEU A 578 -17.20 19.29 3.69
C LEU A 578 -18.63 19.78 3.36
N PRO A 579 -19.15 19.48 2.15
CA PRO A 579 -20.56 19.65 1.82
C PRO A 579 -21.41 18.61 2.58
N PRO A 580 -22.76 18.65 2.48
CA PRO A 580 -23.62 17.74 3.24
C PRO A 580 -23.37 16.26 2.89
N TYR A 581 -22.88 16.02 1.67
CA TYR A 581 -22.46 14.71 1.22
C TYR A 581 -21.22 14.78 0.34
N ILE A 582 -20.26 13.92 0.65
CA ILE A 582 -19.30 13.36 -0.31
C ILE A 582 -19.34 11.85 -0.14
N TYR A 583 -18.68 11.12 -1.05
CA TYR A 583 -18.59 9.66 -0.95
C TYR A 583 -18.13 9.22 0.46
N PHE A 584 -18.87 8.31 1.10
CA PHE A 584 -18.78 8.12 2.55
C PHE A 584 -17.39 7.64 3.00
N GLU A 585 -16.74 6.73 2.26
CA GLU A 585 -15.37 6.29 2.60
C GLU A 585 -14.36 7.45 2.49
N ALA A 586 -14.63 8.46 1.67
CA ALA A 586 -13.83 9.68 1.63
C ALA A 586 -14.10 10.57 2.86
N SER A 587 -15.38 10.76 3.21
CA SER A 587 -15.81 11.52 4.39
C SER A 587 -15.25 10.93 5.69
N GLU A 588 -15.45 9.63 5.92
CA GLU A 588 -14.98 8.92 7.11
C GLU A 588 -13.48 9.10 7.33
N GLN A 589 -12.69 9.07 6.25
CA GLN A 589 -11.24 9.24 6.34
C GLN A 589 -10.84 10.68 6.66
N ILE A 590 -11.49 11.67 6.03
CA ILE A 590 -11.24 13.08 6.35
C ILE A 590 -11.60 13.37 7.82
N VAL A 591 -12.75 12.91 8.29
CA VAL A 591 -13.21 13.08 9.67
C VAL A 591 -12.30 12.33 10.65
N SER A 592 -11.90 11.10 10.33
CA SER A 592 -10.99 10.30 11.16
C SER A 592 -9.64 10.99 11.33
N LEU A 593 -9.06 11.53 10.24
CA LEU A 593 -7.82 12.29 10.31
C LEU A 593 -7.98 13.57 11.13
N SER A 594 -9.12 14.25 11.03
CA SER A 594 -9.41 15.40 11.89
C SER A 594 -9.40 15.05 13.37
N ASN A 595 -9.96 13.90 13.75
CA ASN A 595 -9.98 13.42 15.14
C ASN A 595 -8.57 13.15 15.70
N THR A 596 -7.57 12.92 14.84
CA THR A 596 -6.16 12.78 15.26
C THR A 596 -5.44 14.13 15.43
N GLY A 597 -6.07 15.24 15.06
CA GLY A 597 -5.47 16.58 15.08
C GLY A 597 -4.67 16.95 13.83
N ALA A 598 -4.82 16.21 12.72
CA ALA A 598 -4.11 16.52 11.47
C ALA A 598 -4.54 17.86 10.86
N PHE A 599 -5.83 18.18 10.94
CA PHE A 599 -6.49 19.42 10.52
C PHE A 599 -7.90 19.48 11.14
N MET A 600 -8.58 20.61 11.00
CA MET A 600 -9.98 20.78 11.45
C MET A 600 -10.95 20.50 10.29
N VAL A 601 -12.16 20.04 10.61
CA VAL A 601 -13.25 19.89 9.64
C VAL A 601 -14.37 20.87 9.98
N CYS A 602 -14.87 21.55 8.96
CA CYS A 602 -16.12 22.32 8.99
C CYS A 602 -17.10 21.68 8.02
N SER A 603 -18.38 21.65 8.35
CA SER A 603 -19.44 21.12 7.50
C SER A 603 -20.49 22.18 7.20
N THR A 604 -21.15 22.05 6.05
CA THR A 604 -22.34 22.83 5.69
C THR A 604 -23.48 21.90 5.31
N ASP A 605 -24.72 22.35 5.53
CA ASP A 605 -25.95 21.61 5.20
C ASP A 605 -26.54 22.04 3.84
N SER A 606 -25.86 22.92 3.10
CA SER A 606 -26.29 23.43 1.78
C SER A 606 -25.43 22.89 0.64
N TYR A 607 -26.09 22.62 -0.50
CA TYR A 607 -25.47 22.31 -1.79
C TYR A 607 -25.32 23.56 -2.69
N ASP A 608 -25.83 24.72 -2.26
CA ASP A 608 -25.76 25.96 -3.02
C ASP A 608 -24.33 26.50 -3.08
N ALA A 609 -23.94 27.00 -4.26
CA ALA A 609 -22.59 27.48 -4.51
C ALA A 609 -22.22 28.70 -3.63
N ALA A 610 -23.16 29.64 -3.42
CA ALA A 610 -22.91 30.82 -2.61
C ALA A 610 -22.78 30.47 -1.12
N ASP A 611 -23.62 29.54 -0.63
CA ASP A 611 -23.54 29.06 0.75
C ASP A 611 -22.23 28.31 1.03
N LEU A 612 -21.78 27.47 0.09
CA LEU A 612 -20.49 26.78 0.17
C LEU A 612 -19.32 27.77 0.26
N ILE A 613 -19.35 28.83 -0.55
CA ILE A 613 -18.33 29.89 -0.55
C ILE A 613 -18.36 30.65 0.78
N ALA A 614 -19.54 31.08 1.24
CA ALA A 614 -19.69 31.80 2.50
C ALA A 614 -19.21 30.97 3.70
N ALA A 615 -19.56 29.67 3.75
CA ALA A 615 -19.08 28.76 4.78
C ALA A 615 -17.55 28.60 4.72
N ALA A 616 -16.98 28.44 3.52
CA ALA A 616 -15.53 28.31 3.32
C ALA A 616 -14.76 29.55 3.79
N GLU A 617 -15.32 30.74 3.57
CA GLU A 617 -14.74 32.01 4.03
C GLU A 617 -14.87 32.17 5.54
N GLN A 618 -16.04 31.87 6.10
CA GLN A 618 -16.30 31.96 7.54
C GLN A 618 -15.38 31.07 8.37
N CYS A 619 -15.13 29.83 7.94
CA CYS A 619 -14.23 28.89 8.63
C CYS A 619 -12.78 28.93 8.14
N ASN A 620 -12.45 29.83 7.21
CA ASN A 620 -11.14 29.96 6.57
C ASN A 620 -10.59 28.63 6.00
N ALA A 621 -11.44 27.87 5.31
CA ALA A 621 -11.10 26.56 4.76
C ALA A 621 -9.96 26.59 3.72
N LYS A 622 -8.88 25.86 3.97
CA LYS A 622 -7.81 25.69 2.97
C LYS A 622 -8.18 24.74 1.85
N VAL A 623 -9.08 23.80 2.14
CA VAL A 623 -9.60 22.82 1.18
C VAL A 623 -11.10 22.88 1.19
N VAL A 624 -11.72 22.91 0.01
CA VAL A 624 -13.16 22.85 -0.18
C VAL A 624 -13.49 21.62 -1.02
N CYS A 625 -14.22 20.67 -0.45
CA CYS A 625 -14.74 19.52 -1.18
C CYS A 625 -16.08 19.89 -1.82
N ILE A 626 -16.32 19.42 -3.05
CA ILE A 626 -17.54 19.65 -3.80
C ILE A 626 -17.96 18.35 -4.48
N ASP A 627 -19.23 18.00 -4.36
CA ASP A 627 -19.89 16.94 -5.13
C ASP A 627 -20.93 17.59 -6.06
N PRO A 628 -20.74 17.58 -7.39
CA PRO A 628 -21.69 18.14 -8.35
C PRO A 628 -23.06 17.44 -8.34
N VAL A 629 -23.11 16.14 -8.00
CA VAL A 629 -24.33 15.34 -7.87
C VAL A 629 -24.18 14.41 -6.68
N ALA A 630 -24.74 14.82 -5.55
CA ALA A 630 -24.70 13.99 -4.36
C ALA A 630 -25.47 12.68 -4.59
N ASN A 631 -24.83 11.55 -4.33
CA ASN A 631 -25.43 10.21 -4.43
C ASN A 631 -26.32 9.90 -3.20
N VAL A 632 -27.32 10.77 -2.96
CA VAL A 632 -28.30 10.68 -1.88
C VAL A 632 -29.73 10.69 -2.44
N ALA A 633 -30.72 10.43 -1.59
CA ALA A 633 -32.12 10.58 -1.97
C ALA A 633 -32.37 12.00 -2.50
N GLY A 634 -33.06 12.11 -3.64
CA GLY A 634 -33.35 13.40 -4.28
C GLY A 634 -32.25 13.94 -5.22
N LEU A 635 -31.04 13.38 -5.19
CA LEU A 635 -29.90 13.78 -6.04
C LEU A 635 -29.70 15.31 -6.18
N PRO A 636 -29.52 16.05 -5.06
CA PRO A 636 -29.26 17.48 -5.14
C PRO A 636 -27.97 17.77 -5.91
N THR A 637 -27.98 18.88 -6.65
CA THR A 637 -26.89 19.26 -7.54
C THR A 637 -26.25 20.58 -7.11
N THR A 638 -24.93 20.63 -7.09
CA THR A 638 -24.17 21.87 -6.89
C THR A 638 -23.81 22.47 -8.25
N ASN A 639 -24.13 23.75 -8.46
CA ASN A 639 -23.75 24.47 -9.67
C ASN A 639 -22.25 24.86 -9.61
N VAL A 640 -21.39 23.91 -9.97
CA VAL A 640 -19.92 24.09 -9.97
C VAL A 640 -19.48 25.21 -10.91
N ARG A 641 -20.18 25.43 -12.03
CA ARG A 641 -19.88 26.52 -12.95
C ARG A 641 -20.07 27.89 -12.30
N GLU A 642 -21.16 28.06 -11.56
CA GLU A 642 -21.41 29.28 -10.81
C GLU A 642 -20.42 29.44 -9.65
N PHE A 643 -20.13 28.36 -8.92
CA PHE A 643 -19.07 28.35 -7.90
C PHE A 643 -17.75 28.85 -8.47
N ALA A 644 -17.30 28.27 -9.59
CA ALA A 644 -16.07 28.63 -10.27
C ALA A 644 -16.05 30.10 -10.71
N ARG A 645 -17.17 30.60 -11.25
CA ARG A 645 -17.34 32.00 -11.65
C ARG A 645 -17.13 32.96 -10.48
N ILE A 646 -17.74 32.67 -9.33
CA ILE A 646 -17.64 33.52 -8.14
C ILE A 646 -16.21 33.48 -7.60
N VAL A 647 -15.68 32.28 -7.27
CA VAL A 647 -14.38 32.16 -6.58
C VAL A 647 -13.21 32.65 -7.43
N SER A 648 -13.26 32.49 -8.75
CA SER A 648 -12.19 32.97 -9.63
C SER A 648 -12.14 34.49 -9.74
N SER A 649 -13.17 35.19 -9.26
CA SER A 649 -13.23 36.66 -9.13
C SER A 649 -13.03 37.17 -7.69
N THR A 650 -12.92 36.28 -6.71
CA THR A 650 -12.82 36.63 -5.29
C THR A 650 -11.38 36.51 -4.81
N ALA A 651 -10.77 37.63 -4.40
CA ALA A 651 -9.38 37.65 -3.94
C ALA A 651 -9.13 36.71 -2.75
N GLY A 652 -7.99 36.01 -2.77
CA GLY A 652 -7.56 35.07 -1.72
C GLY A 652 -7.90 33.61 -2.00
N TRP A 653 -8.79 33.34 -2.97
CA TRP A 653 -9.13 31.98 -3.39
C TRP A 653 -8.00 31.27 -4.15
N GLU A 654 -7.03 31.99 -4.72
CA GLU A 654 -5.83 31.40 -5.34
C GLU A 654 -4.98 30.57 -4.38
N SER A 655 -5.15 30.78 -3.06
CA SER A 655 -4.43 30.07 -2.01
C SER A 655 -5.14 28.80 -1.51
N ARG A 656 -6.30 28.46 -2.08
CA ARG A 656 -7.14 27.32 -1.67
C ARG A 656 -7.06 26.17 -2.67
N ILE A 657 -7.43 24.97 -2.19
CA ILE A 657 -7.58 23.77 -3.01
C ILE A 657 -9.07 23.43 -3.09
N VAL A 658 -9.57 23.18 -4.29
CA VAL A 658 -10.93 22.69 -4.51
C VAL A 658 -10.85 21.25 -5.01
N VAL A 659 -11.47 20.33 -4.25
CA VAL A 659 -11.56 18.91 -4.58
C VAL A 659 -12.96 18.64 -5.12
N ILE A 660 -13.05 18.14 -6.34
CA ILE A 660 -14.32 17.88 -7.02
C ILE A 660 -14.45 16.38 -7.26
N ASP A 661 -15.49 15.78 -6.68
CA ASP A 661 -15.85 14.38 -6.93
C ASP A 661 -16.83 14.29 -8.10
N GLY A 662 -16.33 13.99 -9.30
CA GLY A 662 -17.14 13.86 -10.51
C GLY A 662 -17.82 12.49 -10.67
N THR A 663 -17.79 11.65 -9.64
CA THR A 663 -18.15 10.24 -9.72
C THR A 663 -19.53 9.99 -10.33
N MET A 664 -20.57 10.80 -10.08
CA MET A 664 -21.90 10.58 -10.69
C MET A 664 -22.08 11.19 -12.09
N VAL A 665 -21.22 12.14 -12.48
CA VAL A 665 -21.33 12.89 -13.74
C VAL A 665 -20.39 12.35 -14.82
N SER A 666 -19.27 11.72 -14.46
CA SER A 666 -18.38 10.96 -15.35
C SER A 666 -18.08 11.57 -16.72
N GLY A 667 -17.12 12.49 -16.77
CA GLY A 667 -16.72 13.20 -18.00
C GLY A 667 -17.76 14.21 -18.53
N GLY A 668 -18.84 14.46 -17.78
CA GLY A 668 -19.85 15.44 -18.16
C GLY A 668 -19.49 16.89 -17.82
N LEU A 669 -18.37 17.13 -17.12
CA LEU A 669 -17.98 18.45 -16.63
C LEU A 669 -16.72 18.97 -17.36
N PRO A 670 -16.82 20.02 -18.19
CA PRO A 670 -15.66 20.78 -18.68
C PRO A 670 -15.10 21.69 -17.55
N VAL A 671 -14.82 21.08 -16.40
CA VAL A 671 -14.62 21.79 -15.13
C VAL A 671 -13.44 22.76 -15.17
N PHE A 672 -12.37 22.43 -15.89
CA PHE A 672 -11.18 23.28 -15.95
C PHE A 672 -11.38 24.53 -16.82
N ASP A 673 -12.37 24.54 -17.73
CA ASP A 673 -12.72 25.75 -18.48
C ASP A 673 -13.50 26.76 -17.62
N TRP A 674 -14.07 26.32 -16.50
CA TRP A 674 -14.84 27.20 -15.61
C TRP A 674 -13.97 27.93 -14.58
N PHE A 675 -12.88 27.31 -14.14
CA PHE A 675 -11.93 27.90 -13.20
C PHE A 675 -10.85 28.69 -13.96
N VAL A 676 -11.18 29.94 -14.31
CA VAL A 676 -10.32 30.84 -15.08
C VAL A 676 -10.16 32.19 -14.39
N GLY A 677 -8.97 32.78 -14.45
CA GLY A 677 -8.68 34.09 -13.85
C GLY A 677 -7.56 34.04 -12.79
N PRO A 678 -7.16 35.21 -12.26
CA PRO A 678 -6.00 35.33 -11.37
C PRO A 678 -6.22 34.78 -9.97
N HIS A 679 -7.48 34.68 -9.52
CA HIS A 679 -7.85 34.19 -8.19
C HIS A 679 -8.31 32.73 -8.19
N LYS A 680 -8.12 32.01 -9.29
CA LYS A 680 -8.58 30.62 -9.39
C LYS A 680 -7.84 29.72 -8.37
N PRO A 681 -8.57 28.87 -7.61
CA PRO A 681 -7.94 27.89 -6.73
C PRO A 681 -7.25 26.77 -7.52
N LEU A 682 -6.44 25.97 -6.82
CA LEU A 682 -5.97 24.70 -7.36
C LEU A 682 -7.13 23.69 -7.41
N VAL A 683 -7.53 23.26 -8.60
CA VAL A 683 -8.60 22.28 -8.80
C VAL A 683 -8.03 20.88 -8.91
N LEU A 684 -8.53 19.97 -8.08
CA LEU A 684 -8.27 18.54 -8.14
C LEU A 684 -9.58 17.82 -8.43
N TYR A 685 -9.66 17.17 -9.58
CA TYR A 685 -10.86 16.46 -10.03
C TYR A 685 -10.64 14.95 -9.89
N SER A 686 -11.55 14.22 -9.26
CA SER A 686 -11.48 12.76 -9.18
C SER A 686 -12.79 12.10 -9.55
N GLU A 687 -12.71 10.90 -10.11
CA GLU A 687 -13.88 10.07 -10.42
C GLU A 687 -13.62 8.59 -10.16
N SER A 688 -14.67 7.86 -9.77
CA SER A 688 -14.71 6.40 -9.81
C SER A 688 -15.10 5.89 -11.20
N ALA A 689 -14.08 5.66 -12.03
CA ALA A 689 -14.26 5.21 -13.41
C ALA A 689 -15.06 3.90 -13.54
N SER A 690 -14.90 2.94 -12.64
CA SER A 690 -15.54 1.63 -12.81
C SER A 690 -16.94 1.50 -12.27
N LYS A 691 -17.34 2.40 -11.36
CA LYS A 691 -18.73 2.42 -10.91
C LYS A 691 -19.57 3.30 -11.82
N TYR A 692 -19.00 4.36 -12.40
CA TYR A 692 -19.80 5.42 -12.99
C TYR A 692 -19.32 5.98 -14.33
N ALA A 693 -18.15 5.61 -14.87
CA ALA A 693 -17.80 5.98 -16.25
C ALA A 693 -18.68 5.29 -17.30
N GLN A 694 -19.71 4.53 -16.89
CA GLN A 694 -20.83 4.12 -17.75
C GLN A 694 -20.42 3.35 -19.02
N LEU A 695 -19.25 2.70 -19.04
CA LEU A 695 -18.70 2.09 -20.26
C LEU A 695 -19.30 0.73 -20.66
N GLY A 696 -20.18 0.13 -19.86
CA GLY A 696 -20.71 -1.19 -20.20
C GLY A 696 -19.77 -2.34 -19.89
N LEU A 697 -18.64 -2.12 -19.23
CA LEU A 697 -17.61 -3.15 -19.19
C LEU A 697 -17.38 -3.83 -17.87
N ASP A 698 -17.71 -3.28 -16.70
CA ASP A 698 -17.66 -3.91 -15.35
C ASP A 698 -16.67 -5.10 -15.18
N ILE A 699 -15.50 -5.06 -15.81
CA ILE A 699 -14.50 -6.16 -15.85
C ILE A 699 -13.26 -5.71 -15.08
N GLN A 700 -12.96 -4.41 -15.09
CA GLN A 700 -11.83 -3.82 -14.38
C GLN A 700 -12.30 -2.67 -13.50
N MET A 701 -11.87 -2.68 -12.23
CA MET A 701 -12.02 -1.55 -11.30
C MET A 701 -10.99 -0.44 -11.60
N GLY A 702 -11.35 0.80 -11.32
CA GLY A 702 -10.58 1.95 -11.79
C GLY A 702 -11.12 3.26 -11.23
N GLY A 703 -10.21 4.21 -11.08
CA GLY A 703 -10.51 5.59 -10.74
C GLY A 703 -9.52 6.51 -11.45
N LEU A 704 -9.85 7.78 -11.57
CA LEU A 704 -8.98 8.76 -12.20
C LEU A 704 -8.88 10.03 -11.37
N VAL A 705 -7.74 10.71 -11.49
CA VAL A 705 -7.53 12.06 -10.97
C VAL A 705 -7.05 12.94 -12.12
N VAL A 706 -7.70 14.08 -12.34
CA VAL A 706 -7.27 15.12 -13.28
C VAL A 706 -6.82 16.35 -12.49
N PHE A 707 -5.68 16.90 -12.87
CA PHE A 707 -5.06 18.04 -12.19
C PHE A 707 -4.10 18.80 -13.14
N PRO A 708 -3.64 20.01 -12.76
CA PRO A 708 -2.65 20.75 -13.55
C PRO A 708 -1.27 20.06 -13.60
N THR A 709 -0.64 20.05 -14.78
CA THR A 709 0.70 19.48 -15.04
C THR A 709 1.79 20.00 -14.09
N SER A 710 1.63 21.20 -13.53
CA SER A 710 2.55 21.79 -12.56
C SER A 710 2.79 20.93 -11.32
N ILE A 711 1.86 20.02 -10.98
CA ILE A 711 1.96 19.12 -9.82
C ILE A 711 2.08 17.64 -10.22
N GLU A 712 2.29 17.34 -11.50
CA GLU A 712 2.29 15.96 -12.02
C GLU A 712 3.35 15.07 -11.40
N ALA A 713 4.58 15.59 -11.26
CA ALA A 713 5.68 14.83 -10.67
C ALA A 713 5.33 14.34 -9.25
N GLU A 714 4.70 15.20 -8.45
CA GLU A 714 4.29 14.87 -7.09
C GLU A 714 3.11 13.90 -7.07
N MET A 715 2.08 14.15 -7.87
CA MET A 715 0.90 13.28 -7.96
C MET A 715 1.27 11.87 -8.41
N ARG A 716 2.19 11.74 -9.39
CA ARG A 716 2.74 10.45 -9.82
C ARG A 716 3.52 9.76 -8.71
N LYS A 717 4.36 10.50 -7.98
CA LYS A 717 5.09 9.98 -6.82
C LYS A 717 4.10 9.45 -5.77
N ILE A 718 3.08 10.23 -5.42
CA ILE A 718 2.05 9.81 -4.47
C ILE A 718 1.37 8.53 -4.94
N ARG A 719 0.88 8.48 -6.19
CA ARG A 719 0.22 7.27 -6.74
C ARG A 719 1.09 6.02 -6.57
N ARG A 720 2.37 6.14 -6.91
CA ARG A 720 3.33 5.05 -6.79
C ARG A 720 3.53 4.65 -5.33
N ASP A 721 3.73 5.63 -4.44
CA ASP A 721 4.05 5.41 -3.03
C ASP A 721 2.87 4.78 -2.27
N VAL A 722 1.63 5.14 -2.60
CA VAL A 722 0.41 4.54 -2.01
C VAL A 722 -0.02 3.23 -2.70
N GLY A 723 0.65 2.83 -3.78
CA GLY A 723 0.33 1.61 -4.53
C GLY A 723 -1.00 1.68 -5.30
N ALA A 724 -1.45 2.87 -5.67
CA ALA A 724 -2.74 3.11 -6.35
C ALA A 724 -2.72 2.80 -7.87
N VAL A 725 -1.63 2.25 -8.40
CA VAL A 725 -1.42 2.05 -9.84
C VAL A 725 -2.33 0.95 -10.41
N MET A 726 -2.88 1.18 -11.61
CA MET A 726 -3.53 0.13 -12.40
C MET A 726 -2.46 -0.66 -13.19
N TYR A 727 -2.47 -1.99 -13.03
CA TYR A 727 -1.51 -2.90 -13.66
C TYR A 727 -1.81 -3.17 -15.14
N ALA A 728 -0.83 -3.65 -15.91
CA ALA A 728 -0.92 -3.89 -17.36
C ALA A 728 -2.13 -4.74 -17.78
N ARG A 729 -2.46 -5.77 -16.98
CA ARG A 729 -3.65 -6.58 -17.18
C ARG A 729 -4.95 -5.78 -17.04
N GLY A 730 -5.04 -4.91 -16.03
CA GLY A 730 -6.21 -4.05 -15.86
C GLY A 730 -6.33 -3.04 -17.00
N ILE A 731 -5.20 -2.47 -17.42
CA ILE A 731 -5.15 -1.53 -18.55
C ILE A 731 -5.63 -2.18 -19.84
N SER A 732 -5.21 -3.42 -20.14
CA SER A 732 -5.62 -4.13 -21.36
C SER A 732 -7.09 -4.57 -21.37
N LEU A 733 -7.79 -4.43 -20.24
CA LEU A 733 -9.23 -4.61 -20.12
C LEU A 733 -10.00 -3.30 -20.32
N LEU A 734 -9.31 -2.17 -20.53
CA LEU A 734 -9.94 -0.92 -20.92
C LEU A 734 -10.11 -0.88 -22.44
N PRO A 735 -11.33 -0.60 -22.92
CA PRO A 735 -11.57 -0.45 -24.35
C PRO A 735 -10.90 0.83 -24.85
N SER A 736 -10.50 0.83 -26.13
CA SER A 736 -10.12 2.07 -26.78
C SER A 736 -11.36 2.92 -27.05
N LEU A 737 -11.45 4.10 -26.43
CA LEU A 737 -12.60 4.99 -26.52
C LEU A 737 -12.22 6.34 -27.13
N SER A 738 -13.03 6.82 -28.07
CA SER A 738 -12.97 8.21 -28.51
C SER A 738 -14.02 9.03 -27.79
N PHE A 739 -13.83 10.36 -27.74
CA PHE A 739 -14.81 11.29 -27.20
C PHE A 739 -16.20 11.08 -27.78
N ASP A 740 -16.36 11.02 -29.10
CA ASP A 740 -17.68 10.90 -29.75
C ASP A 740 -18.39 9.59 -29.37
N LEU A 741 -17.63 8.51 -29.27
CA LEU A 741 -18.14 7.18 -28.93
C LEU A 741 -18.64 7.15 -27.48
N TYR A 742 -17.85 7.72 -26.56
CA TYR A 742 -18.20 7.86 -25.16
C TYR A 742 -19.42 8.78 -24.99
N GLN A 743 -19.37 9.95 -25.62
CA GLN A 743 -20.39 10.99 -25.54
C GLN A 743 -21.75 10.48 -26.06
N SER A 744 -21.76 9.75 -27.19
CA SER A 744 -22.99 9.13 -27.72
C SER A 744 -23.65 8.19 -26.70
N ARG A 745 -22.85 7.35 -26.03
CA ARG A 745 -23.35 6.41 -25.02
C ARG A 745 -23.93 7.12 -23.80
N VAL A 746 -23.21 8.08 -23.20
CA VAL A 746 -23.69 8.77 -21.99
C VAL A 746 -24.91 9.65 -22.24
N LEU A 747 -25.03 10.23 -23.44
CA LEU A 747 -26.23 10.95 -23.86
C LEU A 747 -27.43 10.01 -24.00
N GLU A 748 -27.22 8.80 -24.53
CA GLU A 748 -28.26 7.79 -24.61
C GLU A 748 -28.79 7.39 -23.24
N LEU A 749 -27.87 7.11 -22.30
CA LEU A 749 -28.22 6.79 -20.92
C LEU A 749 -28.96 7.95 -20.24
N SER A 750 -28.53 9.18 -20.45
CA SER A 750 -29.18 10.38 -19.91
C SER A 750 -30.60 10.55 -20.43
N ARG A 751 -30.83 10.38 -21.75
CA ARG A 751 -32.18 10.43 -22.34
C ARG A 751 -33.09 9.36 -21.76
N ASN A 752 -32.58 8.15 -21.56
CA ASN A 752 -33.34 7.06 -20.98
C ASN A 752 -33.66 7.31 -19.50
N ALA A 753 -32.73 7.89 -18.74
CA ALA A 753 -32.94 8.26 -17.34
C ALA A 753 -33.95 9.42 -17.20
N GLU A 754 -33.89 10.44 -18.04
CA GLU A 754 -34.88 11.51 -18.11
C GLU A 754 -36.29 10.96 -18.41
N THR A 755 -36.38 10.10 -19.41
CA THR A 755 -37.64 9.46 -19.81
C THR A 755 -38.19 8.59 -18.68
N LEU A 756 -37.35 7.78 -18.04
CA LEU A 756 -37.74 6.96 -16.91
C LEU A 756 -38.26 7.82 -15.75
N CYS A 757 -37.52 8.87 -15.38
CA CYS A 757 -37.92 9.78 -14.32
C CYS A 757 -39.29 10.40 -14.61
N ALA A 758 -39.51 10.93 -15.81
CA ALA A 758 -40.78 11.54 -16.21
C ALA A 758 -41.96 10.54 -16.12
N LEU A 759 -41.76 9.30 -16.60
CA LEU A 759 -42.78 8.25 -16.54
C LEU A 759 -43.09 7.83 -15.11
N LEU A 760 -42.07 7.66 -14.27
CA LEU A 760 -42.25 7.28 -12.87
C LEU A 760 -42.93 8.39 -12.06
N THR A 761 -42.55 9.65 -12.27
CA THR A 761 -43.23 10.80 -11.65
C THR A 761 -44.71 10.89 -12.04
N ALA A 762 -45.07 10.49 -13.26
CA ALA A 762 -46.47 10.45 -13.70
C ALA A 762 -47.25 9.24 -13.15
N GLN A 763 -46.57 8.11 -12.90
CA GLN A 763 -47.21 6.83 -12.52
C GLN A 763 -47.23 6.57 -11.01
N ILE A 764 -46.30 7.16 -10.26
CA ILE A 764 -46.19 7.04 -8.80
C ILE A 764 -46.75 8.31 -8.18
N LYS A 765 -47.70 8.18 -7.26
CA LYS A 765 -48.25 9.35 -6.56
C LYS A 765 -47.17 9.96 -5.67
N ALA A 766 -47.09 11.29 -5.66
CA ALA A 766 -46.17 12.03 -4.78
C ALA A 766 -46.40 11.77 -3.27
N THR A 767 -47.57 11.24 -2.89
CA THR A 767 -47.86 10.79 -1.52
C THR A 767 -47.25 9.43 -1.18
N THR A 768 -46.80 8.67 -2.19
CA THR A 768 -46.22 7.32 -2.03
C THR A 768 -44.70 7.39 -2.00
N ALA A 769 -44.11 7.99 -3.02
CA ALA A 769 -42.66 8.12 -3.14
C ALA A 769 -42.30 9.34 -4.01
N THR A 770 -41.12 9.90 -3.73
CA THR A 770 -40.48 10.95 -4.52
C THR A 770 -39.52 10.31 -5.51
N VAL A 771 -39.57 10.74 -6.76
CA VAL A 771 -38.66 10.29 -7.84
C VAL A 771 -37.76 11.45 -8.21
N ALA A 772 -36.46 11.20 -8.35
CA ALA A 772 -35.49 12.24 -8.66
C ALA A 772 -34.44 11.80 -9.69
N TYR A 773 -34.00 12.77 -10.48
CA TYR A 773 -32.95 12.77 -11.49
C TYR A 773 -32.38 14.19 -11.56
N PRO A 774 -31.08 14.42 -11.84
CA PRO A 774 -30.45 15.74 -11.83
C PRO A 774 -30.88 16.63 -13.02
N ALA A 775 -32.18 16.92 -13.18
CA ALA A 775 -32.76 17.57 -14.35
C ALA A 775 -32.17 18.97 -14.69
N GLN A 776 -31.48 19.61 -13.74
CA GLN A 776 -30.83 20.90 -13.92
C GLN A 776 -29.45 20.82 -14.58
N TRP A 777 -28.96 19.62 -14.90
CA TRP A 777 -27.61 19.40 -15.46
C TRP A 777 -27.28 20.31 -16.66
N LYS A 778 -28.24 20.56 -17.56
CA LYS A 778 -28.07 21.48 -18.71
C LYS A 778 -27.84 22.91 -18.28
N ALA A 779 -28.66 23.40 -17.35
CA ALA A 779 -28.54 24.76 -16.81
C ALA A 779 -27.21 24.94 -16.03
N HIS A 780 -26.67 23.85 -15.47
CA HIS A 780 -25.35 23.83 -14.82
C HIS A 780 -24.18 23.67 -15.82
N GLY A 781 -24.47 23.56 -17.12
CA GLY A 781 -23.46 23.45 -18.18
C GLY A 781 -22.84 22.07 -18.35
N TRP A 782 -23.48 21.01 -17.83
CA TRP A 782 -22.98 19.65 -17.99
C TRP A 782 -23.28 19.14 -19.40
N ARG A 783 -22.45 18.23 -19.91
CA ARG A 783 -22.66 17.61 -21.22
C ARG A 783 -23.76 16.54 -21.22
N HIS A 784 -24.07 15.99 -20.05
CA HIS A 784 -25.07 14.95 -19.84
C HIS A 784 -25.44 14.85 -18.34
N GLY A 785 -26.54 14.16 -18.01
CA GLY A 785 -27.06 14.05 -16.64
C GLY A 785 -26.85 12.69 -15.98
N GLY A 786 -26.15 11.77 -16.66
CA GLY A 786 -25.88 10.42 -16.18
C GLY A 786 -27.08 9.47 -16.28
N ALA A 787 -26.95 8.28 -15.69
CA ALA A 787 -27.89 7.17 -15.90
C ALA A 787 -28.79 6.85 -14.69
N VAL A 788 -28.79 7.69 -13.64
CA VAL A 788 -29.31 7.31 -12.32
C VAL A 788 -30.62 8.00 -11.98
N VAL A 789 -31.63 7.20 -11.65
CA VAL A 789 -32.90 7.67 -11.08
C VAL A 789 -33.05 7.10 -9.67
N THR A 790 -33.42 7.95 -8.70
CA THR A 790 -33.66 7.54 -7.31
C THR A 790 -35.14 7.62 -6.96
N ILE A 791 -35.60 6.72 -6.10
CA ILE A 791 -36.97 6.66 -5.59
C ILE A 791 -36.90 6.55 -4.08
N ASP A 792 -37.53 7.50 -3.39
CA ASP A 792 -37.54 7.63 -1.93
C ASP A 792 -38.98 7.58 -1.42
N PHE A 793 -39.32 6.64 -0.54
CA PHE A 793 -40.68 6.48 -0.06
C PHE A 793 -41.04 7.57 0.97
N VAL A 794 -42.25 8.11 0.90
CA VAL A 794 -42.68 9.21 1.79
C VAL A 794 -43.03 8.70 3.20
N GLU A 795 -43.59 7.49 3.30
CA GLU A 795 -44.01 6.92 4.57
C GLU A 795 -42.80 6.37 5.35
N LYS A 796 -42.66 6.83 6.60
CA LYS A 796 -41.56 6.41 7.48
C LYS A 796 -41.58 4.90 7.70
N GLY A 797 -40.41 4.28 7.62
CA GLY A 797 -40.25 2.83 7.76
C GLY A 797 -40.29 2.06 6.44
N LEU A 798 -40.77 2.64 5.33
CA LEU A 798 -40.69 1.99 4.01
C LEU A 798 -39.28 1.98 3.42
N ASN A 799 -38.47 2.96 3.80
CA ASN A 799 -37.08 3.13 3.38
C ASN A 799 -36.11 2.37 4.28
N ASN A 800 -36.40 1.10 4.60
CA ASN A 800 -35.46 0.24 5.33
C ASN A 800 -34.88 -0.82 4.39
N ARG A 801 -33.70 -1.35 4.72
CA ARG A 801 -32.97 -2.29 3.84
C ARG A 801 -33.81 -3.53 3.48
N GLU A 802 -34.43 -4.16 4.46
CA GLU A 802 -35.22 -5.38 4.28
C GLU A 802 -36.47 -5.11 3.43
N GLY A 803 -37.14 -4.00 3.70
CA GLY A 803 -38.31 -3.55 2.96
C GLY A 803 -38.01 -3.20 1.50
N LEU A 804 -36.92 -2.46 1.24
CA LEU A 804 -36.47 -2.19 -0.12
C LEU A 804 -36.03 -3.45 -0.85
N ASP A 805 -35.40 -4.41 -0.17
CA ASP A 805 -35.08 -5.71 -0.75
C ASP A 805 -36.35 -6.51 -1.12
N ALA A 806 -37.42 -6.41 -0.31
CA ALA A 806 -38.73 -6.98 -0.64
C ALA A 806 -39.37 -6.26 -1.85
N CYS A 807 -39.30 -4.92 -1.91
CA CYS A 807 -39.74 -4.14 -3.06
C CYS A 807 -38.97 -4.52 -4.34
N ILE A 808 -37.66 -4.74 -4.25
CA ILE A 808 -36.84 -5.24 -5.36
C ILE A 808 -37.29 -6.64 -5.76
N GLY A 809 -37.63 -7.51 -4.81
CA GLY A 809 -38.20 -8.84 -5.10
C GLY A 809 -39.49 -8.77 -5.93
N LEU A 810 -40.39 -7.84 -5.58
CA LEU A 810 -41.60 -7.57 -6.37
C LEU A 810 -41.27 -7.07 -7.77
N LEU A 811 -40.32 -6.12 -7.87
CA LEU A 811 -39.87 -5.57 -9.13
C LEU A 811 -39.29 -6.66 -10.05
N LEU A 812 -38.43 -7.54 -9.54
CA LEU A 812 -37.88 -8.66 -10.31
C LEU A 812 -38.97 -9.63 -10.76
N SER A 813 -39.96 -9.89 -9.90
CA SER A 813 -41.11 -10.75 -10.24
C SER A 813 -41.96 -10.15 -11.37
N HIS A 814 -42.25 -8.85 -11.30
CA HIS A 814 -42.97 -8.13 -12.35
C HIS A 814 -42.15 -8.03 -13.65
N ALA A 815 -40.84 -7.82 -13.55
CA ALA A 815 -39.94 -7.82 -14.70
C ALA A 815 -39.94 -9.18 -15.41
N GLN A 816 -39.90 -10.28 -14.66
CA GLN A 816 -40.01 -11.64 -15.22
C GLN A 816 -41.33 -11.85 -15.96
N ALA A 817 -42.45 -11.40 -15.39
CA ALA A 817 -43.76 -11.48 -16.03
C ALA A 817 -43.86 -10.66 -17.31
N SER A 818 -43.10 -9.56 -17.41
CA SER A 818 -43.02 -8.69 -18.60
C SER A 818 -41.86 -9.02 -19.54
N SER A 819 -41.11 -10.11 -19.29
CA SER A 819 -39.89 -10.47 -20.04
C SER A 819 -38.86 -9.33 -20.15
N LEU A 820 -38.80 -8.46 -19.14
CA LEU A 820 -37.89 -7.32 -19.09
C LEU A 820 -36.56 -7.75 -18.46
N PRO A 821 -35.41 -7.62 -19.17
CA PRO A 821 -34.11 -7.89 -18.57
C PRO A 821 -33.77 -6.80 -17.55
N ILE A 822 -33.53 -7.20 -16.30
CA ILE A 822 -33.10 -6.33 -15.21
C ILE A 822 -32.21 -7.10 -14.24
N THR A 823 -31.22 -6.43 -13.67
CA THR A 823 -30.28 -7.04 -12.71
C THR A 823 -30.36 -6.35 -11.35
N LYS A 824 -30.38 -7.12 -10.26
CA LYS A 824 -30.17 -6.57 -8.91
C LYS A 824 -28.68 -6.30 -8.70
N GLY A 825 -28.29 -5.05 -8.46
CA GLY A 825 -26.89 -4.70 -8.22
C GLY A 825 -26.58 -3.20 -8.25
N VAL A 826 -25.42 -2.83 -7.70
CA VAL A 826 -25.01 -1.44 -7.41
C VAL A 826 -24.10 -0.79 -8.48
N SER A 827 -23.96 -1.40 -9.66
CA SER A 827 -23.11 -0.90 -10.77
C SER A 827 -23.92 -0.08 -11.78
N PHE A 828 -23.28 0.89 -12.45
CA PHE A 828 -23.91 1.80 -13.43
C PHE A 828 -23.35 1.70 -14.84
N GLY A 829 -22.63 0.63 -15.15
CA GLY A 829 -22.00 0.45 -16.46
C GLY A 829 -22.90 -0.18 -17.51
N PHE A 830 -23.73 -1.14 -17.12
CA PHE A 830 -24.34 -2.12 -18.03
C PHE A 830 -25.39 -1.52 -18.97
N SER A 831 -25.48 -2.10 -20.16
CA SER A 831 -26.52 -1.74 -21.13
C SER A 831 -27.92 -2.20 -20.70
N THR A 832 -28.00 -3.13 -19.74
CA THR A 832 -29.22 -3.57 -19.07
C THR A 832 -29.47 -2.76 -17.80
N ALA A 833 -30.72 -2.41 -17.53
CA ALA A 833 -31.09 -1.68 -16.33
C ALA A 833 -30.74 -2.46 -15.04
N ARG A 834 -30.36 -1.73 -13.99
CA ARG A 834 -30.06 -2.30 -12.68
C ARG A 834 -30.86 -1.62 -11.58
N VAL A 835 -31.21 -2.39 -10.56
CA VAL A 835 -31.88 -1.89 -9.37
C VAL A 835 -31.13 -2.29 -8.10
N SER A 836 -31.03 -1.36 -7.15
CA SER A 836 -30.39 -1.61 -5.85
C SER A 836 -31.01 -0.76 -4.74
N ALA A 837 -31.01 -1.29 -3.52
CA ALA A 837 -31.20 -0.50 -2.32
C ALA A 837 -29.87 0.22 -2.01
N SER A 838 -29.90 1.54 -1.94
CA SER A 838 -28.72 2.38 -1.72
C SER A 838 -28.96 3.25 -0.49
N SER A 839 -28.08 3.17 0.49
CA SER A 839 -28.01 4.19 1.55
C SER A 839 -26.97 5.23 1.16
N SER A 840 -27.07 6.43 1.73
CA SER A 840 -25.94 7.36 1.70
C SER A 840 -24.76 6.84 2.55
N MET A 841 -24.90 5.67 3.21
CA MET A 841 -23.92 4.98 4.07
C MET A 841 -23.41 5.81 5.26
N ALA A 842 -23.91 7.05 5.40
CA ALA A 842 -23.80 7.83 6.62
C ALA A 842 -24.64 7.18 7.73
N GLU A 843 -24.09 7.08 8.93
CA GLU A 843 -24.77 6.50 10.09
C GLU A 843 -26.10 7.26 10.35
N GLY A 844 -27.21 6.54 10.31
CA GLY A 844 -28.56 7.12 10.53
C GLY A 844 -29.31 7.62 9.30
N SER A 845 -28.82 7.40 8.06
CA SER A 845 -29.58 7.70 6.84
C SER A 845 -30.49 6.53 6.41
N ASP A 846 -31.74 6.83 6.08
CA ASP A 846 -32.64 5.85 5.47
C ASP A 846 -32.16 5.50 4.03
N PRO A 847 -32.08 4.21 3.64
CA PRO A 847 -31.80 3.84 2.25
C PRO A 847 -32.96 4.20 1.31
N PHE A 848 -32.63 4.40 0.03
CA PHE A 848 -33.58 4.65 -1.05
C PHE A 848 -33.41 3.61 -2.16
N LEU A 849 -34.41 3.50 -3.03
CA LEU A 849 -34.35 2.65 -4.21
C LEU A 849 -33.63 3.39 -5.34
N ARG A 850 -32.67 2.73 -5.96
CA ARG A 850 -31.85 3.32 -7.03
C ARG A 850 -31.93 2.48 -8.28
N VAL A 851 -32.13 3.16 -9.41
CA VAL A 851 -32.23 2.55 -10.74
C VAL A 851 -31.15 3.15 -11.63
N SER A 852 -30.25 2.29 -12.11
CA SER A 852 -29.37 2.61 -13.24
C SER A 852 -30.09 2.23 -14.51
N VAL A 853 -30.37 3.20 -15.38
CA VAL A 853 -31.08 2.95 -16.63
C VAL A 853 -30.12 2.38 -17.67
N GLY A 854 -30.60 1.43 -18.47
CA GLY A 854 -29.84 0.83 -19.58
C GLY A 854 -29.92 1.63 -20.88
N VAL A 855 -29.29 1.13 -21.94
CA VAL A 855 -29.24 1.79 -23.27
C VAL A 855 -30.43 1.44 -24.17
N GLU A 856 -31.18 0.37 -23.86
CA GLU A 856 -32.28 -0.10 -24.71
C GLU A 856 -33.54 0.76 -24.53
N ARG A 857 -33.74 1.77 -25.39
CA ARG A 857 -34.91 2.67 -25.36
C ARG A 857 -36.27 1.97 -25.24
N PRO A 858 -36.57 0.88 -25.98
CA PRO A 858 -37.87 0.22 -25.90
C PRO A 858 -38.18 -0.36 -24.51
N HIS A 859 -37.14 -0.68 -23.72
CA HIS A 859 -37.29 -1.22 -22.38
C HIS A 859 -37.69 -0.15 -21.35
N VAL A 860 -37.46 1.14 -21.60
CA VAL A 860 -37.66 2.20 -20.61
C VAL A 860 -39.13 2.33 -20.17
N SER A 861 -40.08 2.20 -21.11
CA SER A 861 -41.51 2.27 -20.81
C SER A 861 -42.01 1.06 -20.00
N ILE A 862 -41.51 -0.13 -20.34
CA ILE A 862 -41.80 -1.38 -19.63
C ILE A 862 -41.19 -1.32 -18.22
N LEU A 863 -39.95 -0.84 -18.10
CA LEU A 863 -39.25 -0.63 -16.85
C LEU A 863 -40.01 0.32 -15.92
N ALA A 864 -40.51 1.44 -16.45
CA ALA A 864 -41.35 2.36 -15.68
C ALA A 864 -42.60 1.66 -15.14
N SER A 865 -43.30 0.88 -15.96
CA SER A 865 -44.50 0.16 -15.55
C SER A 865 -44.22 -0.88 -14.46
N VAL A 866 -43.14 -1.66 -14.63
CA VAL A 866 -42.68 -2.67 -13.67
C VAL A 866 -42.33 -2.04 -12.32
N ILE A 867 -41.54 -0.97 -12.32
CA ILE A 867 -41.16 -0.25 -11.11
C ILE A 867 -42.39 0.34 -10.43
N SER A 868 -43.22 1.09 -11.16
CA SER A 868 -44.42 1.72 -10.60
C SER A 868 -45.38 0.71 -9.97
N ARG A 869 -45.53 -0.47 -10.60
CA ARG A 869 -46.36 -1.55 -10.04
C ARG A 869 -45.77 -2.09 -8.74
N ALA A 870 -44.46 -2.38 -8.73
CA ALA A 870 -43.77 -2.89 -7.54
C ALA A 870 -43.81 -1.88 -6.37
N VAL A 871 -43.50 -0.62 -6.63
CA VAL A 871 -43.52 0.48 -5.65
C VAL A 871 -44.92 0.64 -5.05
N ASN A 872 -45.96 0.69 -5.88
CA ASN A 872 -47.34 0.83 -5.42
C ASN A 872 -47.87 -0.41 -4.69
N GLU A 873 -47.42 -1.61 -5.06
CA GLU A 873 -47.75 -2.85 -4.36
C GLU A 873 -47.09 -2.91 -3.00
N TYR A 874 -45.77 -2.67 -2.93
CA TYR A 874 -45.01 -2.62 -1.69
C TYR A 874 -45.59 -1.63 -0.68
N ALA A 875 -45.85 -0.39 -1.11
CA ALA A 875 -46.45 0.64 -0.26
C ALA A 875 -47.82 0.22 0.28
N ARG A 876 -48.68 -0.40 -0.55
CA ARG A 876 -50.01 -0.88 -0.13
C ARG A 876 -49.94 -2.02 0.89
N THR A 877 -49.03 -2.97 0.69
CA THR A 877 -48.87 -4.12 1.60
C THR A 877 -48.38 -3.67 2.98
N PHE A 878 -47.49 -2.67 3.03
CA PHE A 878 -47.01 -2.12 4.29
C PHE A 878 -48.13 -1.45 5.09
N SER A 879 -48.93 -0.57 4.46
CA SER A 879 -50.05 0.11 5.14
C SER A 879 -51.16 -0.82 5.65
N GLN A 880 -51.16 -2.11 5.25
CA GLN A 880 -52.08 -3.14 5.77
C GLN A 880 -51.52 -3.92 6.96
N SER A 881 -50.20 -3.82 7.21
CA SER A 881 -49.47 -4.54 8.25
C SER A 881 -49.14 -3.70 9.49
N THR A 882 -49.21 -2.38 9.37
CA THR A 882 -49.27 -1.38 10.44
C THR A 882 -50.72 -1.06 10.80
#